data_AF-A0A535YGU9-F1
#
_entry.id   AF-A0A535YGU9-F1
#
_cell.length_a   1.000
_cell.length_b   1.000
_cell.length_c   1.000
_cell.angle_alpha   90.00
_cell.angle_beta   90.00
_cell.angle_gamma   90.00
#
_symmetry.space_group_name_H-M   'P 1'
#
loop_
_entity.id
_entity.type
_entity.pdbx_description
1 polymer ?
#
loop_
_entity_poly.entity_id
_entity_poly.type
_entity_poly.pdbx_seq_one_letter_code
_entity_poly.pdbx_strand_id
1 'polypeptide(L)'
;MCRGPRHTSERAVLIAYEIRPRTRFAVKCVKVADRLRLALVFHQHQPAGNFPHVFSEVTERAYAPLVAALYRHPEVKASLHFSGPLLDWLERNRPDVIGDLSDLVRRGQIELLTGGYYEPVLVGIPRRDAVAQIRSLSDRVHAVFGQRPLGAWLTERVWEPHLPAVMAEAGVAYTVLDDEHFLRAGLKKDELGESYITEDQGLPLVILPGSVKLRYLIPFRDVSASLKELRERHAAGAKLVVYADDGEKFGAWPGTYQRVHKDGWLEQFFSAIAQADFIQTATLEDAWIFQKPARRVYIPGGAYPEMSEWAFDAAAARRYSQARNKLGEELESLVTAPLWRNFFAKYPESNALHKRMLIVSEELARRSILDASQEVRQAQQNLWRAQGNDVYWHGVFGGIYFPHLRADAYSSLLKAERILSERRVAAGEQRDYDVDGYDEYIFRGNVGAVFVHVQGGAVIEWDLYPSATNLIDTLARRPEAEHDALRRAEKTGKVLVGKSADAASKSIHEAVRAKERGLSKLLEYDPARRAFFQDSFKAGRADAVDLAAEIYSLSPQREARTVSLTLEPPAKALASVPGLGIRKDIRIADEGVAAGVRYRLRNDGEETIELAFTSTSNVGLLSENDSGDTITIGTRKTTAGKPIEVKNGGEVVVHSGTRHYDLTLAIEPPALVSTKPVYAVSNSENGFERIYEQLEIGMTWNVEIEPDGHVDLEIRGTAIGQMVEPEVMRQTARRRKALATPGLETAGRPRR
;
A
#
# COMPACT_ATOMS: atom_id res chain seq x y z
N MET A 1 19.42 -17.40 62.80
CA MET A 1 19.77 -18.78 62.39
C MET A 1 18.56 -19.42 61.73
N CYS A 2 18.76 -19.94 60.51
CA CYS A 2 18.02 -21.02 59.85
C CYS A 2 16.48 -20.99 59.84
N ARG A 3 15.90 -20.72 58.66
CA ARG A 3 14.81 -21.51 58.01
C ARG A 3 14.53 -20.88 56.64
N GLY A 4 14.65 -21.66 55.57
CA GLY A 4 14.53 -21.18 54.19
C GLY A 4 13.09 -20.90 53.73
N PRO A 5 12.92 -20.34 52.52
CA PRO A 5 11.68 -20.43 51.74
C PRO A 5 11.93 -21.17 50.41
N ARG A 6 11.18 -22.23 50.13
CA ARG A 6 9.90 -22.26 49.38
C ARG A 6 10.04 -21.92 47.89
N HIS A 7 9.79 -22.96 47.10
CA HIS A 7 9.55 -22.96 45.66
C HIS A 7 8.49 -21.94 45.24
N THR A 8 8.80 -21.17 44.20
CA THR A 8 7.85 -20.64 43.21
C THR A 8 8.47 -20.87 41.83
N SER A 9 7.85 -21.75 41.05
CA SER A 9 8.26 -22.10 39.70
C SER A 9 7.54 -21.20 38.69
N GLU A 10 8.23 -20.21 38.15
CA GLU A 10 7.86 -19.57 36.88
C GLU A 10 8.86 -20.02 35.81
N ARG A 11 8.32 -20.71 34.80
CA ARG A 11 9.06 -21.23 33.65
C ARG A 11 9.36 -20.09 32.69
N ALA A 12 10.52 -19.44 32.85
CA ALA A 12 11.17 -18.74 31.76
C ALA A 12 11.87 -19.78 30.87
N VAL A 13 11.37 -19.98 29.65
CA VAL A 13 12.06 -20.80 28.65
C VAL A 13 13.20 -19.97 28.06
N LEU A 14 14.34 -19.97 28.74
CA LEU A 14 15.63 -19.54 28.21
C LEU A 14 16.13 -20.64 27.28
N ILE A 15 16.11 -20.41 25.96
CA ILE A 15 16.82 -21.24 25.00
C ILE A 15 18.30 -20.88 25.12
N ALA A 16 19.00 -21.54 26.03
CA ALA A 16 20.45 -21.49 26.14
C ALA A 16 21.06 -22.54 25.21
N TYR A 17 21.81 -22.10 24.20
CA TYR A 17 22.64 -22.99 23.39
C TYR A 17 23.82 -23.50 24.22
N GLU A 18 23.77 -24.76 24.65
CA GLU A 18 24.86 -25.43 25.36
C GLU A 18 25.82 -26.10 24.36
N ILE A 19 26.92 -25.43 24.03
CA ILE A 19 28.00 -26.02 23.22
C ILE A 19 28.85 -26.91 24.14
N ARG A 20 28.71 -28.23 24.02
CA ARG A 20 29.62 -29.20 24.65
C ARG A 20 30.92 -29.33 23.84
N PRO A 21 32.12 -29.25 24.45
CA PRO A 21 33.36 -29.52 23.74
C PRO A 21 33.83 -30.97 23.94
N ARG A 22 34.38 -31.54 22.85
CA ARG A 22 35.39 -32.61 22.72
C ARG A 22 34.94 -33.92 22.07
N THR A 23 35.21 -34.00 20.77
CA THR A 23 35.92 -35.12 20.14
C THR A 23 36.77 -34.56 19.01
N ARG A 24 38.09 -34.70 19.10
CA ARG A 24 39.03 -34.28 18.04
C ARG A 24 38.91 -35.26 16.87
N PHE A 25 38.13 -34.90 15.87
CA PHE A 25 38.35 -35.42 14.51
C PHE A 25 39.38 -34.50 13.86
N ALA A 26 40.48 -35.08 13.38
CA ALA A 26 41.44 -34.39 12.55
C ALA A 26 40.77 -34.06 11.21
N VAL A 27 40.14 -32.89 11.13
CA VAL A 27 39.69 -32.32 9.87
C VAL A 27 40.96 -31.92 9.12
N LYS A 28 41.23 -32.58 8.01
CA LYS A 28 42.14 -32.05 6.99
C LYS A 28 41.63 -30.65 6.66
N CYS A 29 42.32 -29.60 7.13
CA CYS A 29 42.09 -28.24 6.64
C CYS A 29 42.47 -28.22 5.15
N VAL A 30 41.53 -28.60 4.31
CA VAL A 30 41.50 -28.14 2.94
C VAL A 30 41.41 -26.63 3.07
N LYS A 31 42.43 -25.90 2.59
CA LYS A 31 42.32 -24.45 2.39
C LYS A 31 41.08 -24.24 1.54
N VAL A 32 39.95 -23.88 2.15
CA VAL A 32 38.78 -23.40 1.41
C VAL A 32 39.30 -22.14 0.73
N ALA A 33 39.26 -22.13 -0.60
CA ALA A 33 39.63 -20.95 -1.36
C ALA A 33 38.84 -19.75 -0.81
N ASP A 34 39.50 -18.60 -0.68
CA ASP A 34 38.90 -17.36 -0.20
C ASP A 34 37.92 -16.82 -1.25
N ARG A 35 36.73 -17.45 -1.33
CA ARG A 35 35.68 -17.15 -2.30
C ARG A 35 34.74 -16.10 -1.74
N LEU A 36 34.33 -15.19 -2.61
CA LEU A 36 33.24 -14.26 -2.35
C LEU A 36 31.93 -15.03 -2.24
N ARG A 37 31.22 -14.86 -1.12
CA ARG A 37 29.84 -15.33 -1.00
C ARG A 37 28.91 -14.37 -1.75
N LEU A 38 28.10 -14.92 -2.65
CA LEU A 38 27.04 -14.19 -3.34
C LEU A 38 25.69 -14.69 -2.82
N ALA A 39 24.95 -13.82 -2.12
CA ALA A 39 23.58 -14.11 -1.72
C ALA A 39 22.60 -13.48 -2.71
N LEU A 40 21.76 -14.29 -3.34
CA LEU A 40 20.71 -13.85 -4.24
C LEU A 40 19.37 -13.90 -3.51
N VAL A 41 18.67 -12.78 -3.42
CA VAL A 41 17.38 -12.66 -2.73
C VAL A 41 16.33 -12.17 -3.72
N PHE A 42 15.27 -12.95 -3.91
CA PHE A 42 14.17 -12.62 -4.81
C PHE A 42 12.88 -12.40 -4.00
N HIS A 43 12.37 -11.18 -4.03
CA HIS A 43 11.14 -10.80 -3.36
C HIS A 43 9.94 -10.90 -4.31
N GLN A 44 8.94 -11.71 -3.99
CA GLN A 44 7.77 -11.92 -4.84
C GLN A 44 6.51 -11.49 -4.11
N HIS A 45 5.82 -10.50 -4.68
CA HIS A 45 4.65 -9.92 -4.06
C HIS A 45 3.57 -9.57 -5.08
N GLN A 46 2.33 -9.83 -4.69
CA GLN A 46 1.16 -9.25 -5.32
C GLN A 46 0.22 -8.71 -4.24
N PRO A 47 -0.26 -7.46 -4.36
CA PRO A 47 -1.21 -6.88 -3.42
C PRO A 47 -2.48 -7.72 -3.40
N ALA A 48 -3.07 -7.89 -2.21
CA ALA A 48 -4.21 -8.78 -2.03
C ALA A 48 -5.42 -8.36 -2.89
N GLY A 49 -5.60 -7.05 -3.11
CA GLY A 49 -6.63 -6.45 -3.95
C GLY A 49 -6.34 -6.41 -5.44
N ASN A 50 -5.21 -6.97 -5.91
CA ASN A 50 -4.87 -6.95 -7.33
C ASN A 50 -5.75 -7.94 -8.13
N PHE A 51 -5.88 -7.71 -9.43
CA PHE A 51 -6.74 -8.53 -10.27
C PHE A 51 -6.21 -9.97 -10.42
N PRO A 52 -7.08 -11.00 -10.42
CA PRO A 52 -6.64 -12.40 -10.53
C PRO A 52 -5.81 -12.71 -11.78
N HIS A 53 -6.05 -12.01 -12.89
CA HIS A 53 -5.27 -12.19 -14.11
C HIS A 53 -3.84 -11.68 -13.96
N VAL A 54 -3.58 -10.67 -13.12
CA VAL A 54 -2.23 -10.18 -12.84
C VAL A 54 -1.44 -11.23 -12.05
N PHE A 55 -2.03 -11.83 -11.02
CA PHE A 55 -1.41 -12.96 -10.31
C PHE A 55 -1.01 -14.08 -11.27
N SER A 56 -1.92 -14.46 -12.17
CA SER A 56 -1.67 -15.49 -13.17
C SER A 56 -0.55 -15.09 -14.14
N GLU A 57 -0.63 -13.91 -14.75
CA GLU A 57 0.33 -13.46 -15.75
C GLU A 57 1.75 -13.35 -15.15
N VAL A 58 1.88 -12.71 -14.00
CA VAL A 58 3.18 -12.50 -13.34
C VAL A 58 3.77 -13.84 -12.91
N THR A 59 2.94 -14.79 -12.45
CA THR A 59 3.42 -16.14 -12.12
C THR A 59 4.01 -16.85 -13.34
N GLU A 60 3.33 -16.83 -14.49
CA GLU A 60 3.83 -17.48 -15.71
C GLU A 60 5.05 -16.78 -16.31
N ARG A 61 5.16 -15.46 -16.14
CA ARG A 61 6.21 -14.67 -16.77
C ARG A 61 7.47 -14.55 -15.90
N ALA A 62 7.33 -14.52 -14.58
CA ALA A 62 8.43 -14.23 -13.66
C ALA A 62 8.67 -15.35 -12.63
N TYR A 63 7.66 -15.67 -11.81
CA TYR A 63 7.86 -16.53 -10.63
C TYR A 63 8.17 -17.98 -10.99
N ALA A 64 7.30 -18.64 -11.77
CA ALA A 64 7.49 -20.04 -12.14
C ALA A 64 8.75 -20.26 -12.99
N PRO A 65 9.06 -19.41 -14.00
CA PRO A 65 10.32 -19.52 -14.74
C PRO A 65 11.58 -19.35 -13.88
N LEU A 66 11.57 -18.44 -12.90
CA LEU A 66 12.69 -18.26 -11.96
C LEU A 66 12.91 -19.50 -11.10
N VAL A 67 11.84 -20.07 -10.54
CA VAL A 67 11.89 -21.34 -9.78
C VAL A 67 12.42 -22.48 -10.66
N ALA A 68 11.95 -22.59 -11.89
CA ALA A 68 12.40 -23.61 -12.83
C ALA A 68 13.89 -23.45 -13.21
N ALA A 69 14.39 -22.21 -13.32
CA ALA A 69 15.81 -21.95 -13.55
C ALA A 69 16.66 -22.38 -12.34
N LEU A 70 16.26 -22.05 -11.12
CA LEU A 70 16.92 -22.58 -9.91
C LEU A 70 16.89 -24.12 -9.91
N TYR A 71 15.79 -24.73 -10.34
CA TYR A 71 15.72 -26.19 -10.41
C TYR A 71 16.77 -26.82 -11.32
N ARG A 72 17.06 -26.17 -12.47
CA ARG A 72 18.06 -26.62 -13.47
C ARG A 72 19.52 -26.34 -13.08
N HIS A 73 19.76 -25.39 -12.19
CA HIS A 73 21.10 -24.98 -11.72
C HIS A 73 21.31 -25.34 -10.24
N PRO A 74 21.51 -26.63 -9.89
CA PRO A 74 21.53 -27.11 -8.50
C PRO A 74 22.66 -26.50 -7.64
N GLU A 75 23.71 -25.96 -8.26
CA GLU A 75 24.83 -25.28 -7.60
C GLU A 75 24.56 -23.81 -7.27
N VAL A 76 23.45 -23.22 -7.75
CA VAL A 76 23.04 -21.85 -7.42
C VAL A 76 22.09 -21.86 -6.24
N LYS A 77 22.54 -21.30 -5.12
CA LYS A 77 21.71 -21.06 -3.93
C LYS A 77 21.07 -19.68 -3.95
N ALA A 78 19.87 -19.57 -3.37
CA ALA A 78 19.13 -18.32 -3.27
C ALA A 78 18.19 -18.27 -2.05
N SER A 79 17.78 -17.07 -1.67
CA SER A 79 16.71 -16.82 -0.70
C SER A 79 15.49 -16.27 -1.42
N LEU A 80 14.30 -16.81 -1.16
CA LEU A 80 13.08 -16.36 -1.79
C LEU A 80 12.09 -15.86 -0.72
N HIS A 81 11.45 -14.73 -1.00
CA HIS A 81 10.32 -14.24 -0.21
C HIS A 81 9.04 -14.33 -1.04
N PHE A 82 7.95 -14.81 -0.45
CA PHE A 82 6.60 -14.77 -1.03
C PHE A 82 5.65 -14.13 -0.02
N SER A 83 4.99 -13.04 -0.42
CA SER A 83 3.91 -12.46 0.40
C SER A 83 2.79 -13.47 0.66
N GLY A 84 2.08 -13.32 1.78
CA GLY A 84 0.99 -14.22 2.18
C GLY A 84 -0.10 -14.37 1.11
N PRO A 85 -0.68 -13.27 0.57
CA PRO A 85 -1.65 -13.34 -0.53
C PRO A 85 -1.15 -14.12 -1.75
N LEU A 86 0.11 -13.90 -2.16
CA LEU A 86 0.70 -14.62 -3.29
C LEU A 86 0.86 -16.11 -2.98
N LEU A 87 1.34 -16.46 -1.79
CA LEU A 87 1.47 -17.87 -1.37
C LEU A 87 0.09 -18.56 -1.33
N ASP A 88 -0.93 -17.90 -0.78
CA ASP A 88 -2.31 -18.38 -0.78
C ASP A 88 -2.85 -18.61 -2.20
N TRP A 89 -2.51 -17.74 -3.15
CA TRP A 89 -2.89 -17.88 -4.55
C TRP A 89 -2.16 -19.05 -5.22
N LEU A 90 -0.83 -19.17 -5.03
CA LEU A 90 -0.01 -20.24 -5.61
C LEU A 90 -0.45 -21.62 -5.13
N GLU A 91 -0.76 -21.79 -3.84
CA GLU A 91 -1.25 -23.07 -3.31
C GLU A 91 -2.56 -23.53 -3.96
N ARG A 92 -3.44 -22.59 -4.33
CA ARG A 92 -4.74 -22.89 -4.94
C ARG A 92 -4.66 -23.09 -6.44
N ASN A 93 -3.80 -22.34 -7.13
CA ASN A 93 -3.81 -22.22 -8.59
C ASN A 93 -2.59 -22.84 -9.27
N ARG A 94 -1.44 -22.89 -8.59
CA ARG A 94 -0.16 -23.40 -9.09
C ARG A 94 0.53 -24.32 -8.05
N PRO A 95 -0.13 -25.42 -7.62
CA PRO A 95 0.45 -26.36 -6.66
C PRO A 95 1.72 -27.05 -7.17
N ASP A 96 1.95 -27.05 -8.49
CA ASP A 96 3.20 -27.49 -9.11
C ASP A 96 4.39 -26.60 -8.70
N VAL A 97 4.23 -25.27 -8.71
CA VAL A 97 5.26 -24.33 -8.25
C VAL A 97 5.56 -24.52 -6.76
N ILE A 98 4.53 -24.77 -5.95
CA ILE A 98 4.71 -25.12 -4.52
C ILE A 98 5.48 -26.43 -4.36
N GLY A 99 5.23 -27.42 -5.22
CA GLY A 99 5.99 -28.66 -5.27
C GLY A 99 7.48 -28.44 -5.57
N ASP A 100 7.78 -27.67 -6.61
CA ASP A 100 9.16 -27.35 -7.00
C ASP A 100 9.90 -26.59 -5.89
N LEU A 101 9.25 -25.61 -5.27
CA LEU A 101 9.79 -24.90 -4.10
C LEU A 101 10.08 -25.86 -2.94
N SER A 102 9.16 -26.79 -2.65
CA SER A 102 9.35 -27.79 -1.59
C SER A 102 10.56 -28.69 -1.84
N ASP A 103 10.80 -29.07 -3.10
CA ASP A 103 11.95 -29.88 -3.48
C ASP A 103 13.27 -29.09 -3.40
N LEU A 104 13.26 -27.81 -3.82
CA LEU A 104 14.40 -26.90 -3.69
C LEU A 104 14.78 -26.64 -2.22
N VAL A 105 13.79 -26.46 -1.33
CA VAL A 105 14.00 -26.33 0.12
C VAL A 105 14.58 -27.63 0.68
N ARG A 106 14.01 -28.80 0.35
CA ARG A 106 14.46 -30.09 0.90
C ARG A 106 15.92 -30.41 0.58
N ARG A 107 16.42 -29.97 -0.58
CA ARG A 107 17.83 -30.16 -0.98
C ARG A 107 18.77 -29.05 -0.50
N GLY A 108 18.28 -28.09 0.29
CA GLY A 108 19.07 -27.00 0.86
C GLY A 108 19.63 -26.03 -0.18
N GLN A 109 18.95 -25.93 -1.33
CA GLN A 109 19.35 -25.00 -2.40
C GLN A 109 18.72 -23.63 -2.19
N ILE A 110 17.47 -23.57 -1.73
CA ILE A 110 16.83 -22.32 -1.36
C ILE A 110 16.48 -22.29 0.11
N GLU A 111 16.44 -21.08 0.66
CA GLU A 111 15.70 -20.79 1.88
C GLU A 111 14.48 -19.93 1.56
N LEU A 112 13.44 -20.02 2.39
CA LEU A 112 12.28 -19.13 2.32
C LEU A 112 12.36 -18.12 3.45
N LEU A 113 12.10 -16.85 3.13
CA LEU A 113 12.05 -15.74 4.08
C LEU A 113 10.61 -15.52 4.56
N THR A 114 10.47 -14.97 5.78
CA THR A 114 9.20 -14.39 6.25
C THR A 114 9.13 -12.89 5.93
N GLY A 115 8.02 -12.27 6.32
CA GLY A 115 7.70 -10.85 6.22
C GLY A 115 6.37 -10.64 6.93
N GLY A 116 5.78 -9.45 6.87
CA GLY A 116 4.38 -9.33 7.29
C GLY A 116 3.46 -10.05 6.30
N TYR A 117 2.46 -10.79 6.78
CA TYR A 117 1.61 -11.65 5.94
C TYR A 117 1.02 -10.91 4.73
N TYR A 118 0.47 -9.72 4.95
CA TYR A 118 -0.12 -8.88 3.89
C TYR A 118 0.81 -7.78 3.39
N GLU A 119 2.13 -7.92 3.60
CA GLU A 119 3.13 -6.89 3.22
C GLU A 119 2.84 -5.50 3.79
N PRO A 120 2.63 -5.33 5.11
CA PRO A 120 2.63 -4.01 5.71
C PRO A 120 4.04 -3.41 5.75
N VAL A 121 4.16 -2.10 5.55
CA VAL A 121 5.32 -1.36 6.05
C VAL A 121 5.26 -1.41 7.58
N LEU A 122 6.15 -2.19 8.21
CA LEU A 122 6.08 -2.51 9.64
C LEU A 122 6.02 -1.28 10.56
N VAL A 123 6.70 -0.20 10.19
CA VAL A 123 6.70 1.06 10.97
C VAL A 123 5.34 1.76 10.91
N GLY A 124 4.55 1.51 9.87
CA GLY A 124 3.22 2.07 9.65
C GLY A 124 2.09 1.32 10.37
N ILE A 125 2.39 0.29 11.17
CA ILE A 125 1.34 -0.47 11.88
C ILE A 125 1.68 -0.67 13.36
N PRO A 126 0.68 -0.96 14.22
CA PRO A 126 0.94 -1.25 15.62
C PRO A 126 1.87 -2.46 15.79
N ARG A 127 2.83 -2.38 16.73
CA ARG A 127 3.79 -3.47 17.02
C ARG A 127 3.13 -4.85 17.17
N ARG A 128 1.97 -4.90 17.86
CA ARG A 128 1.19 -6.15 18.04
C ARG A 128 0.79 -6.80 16.70
N ASP A 129 0.43 -5.98 15.72
CA ASP A 129 -0.01 -6.43 14.41
C ASP A 129 1.22 -6.83 13.59
N ALA A 130 2.30 -6.04 13.62
CA ALA A 130 3.56 -6.37 12.96
C ALA A 130 4.10 -7.74 13.40
N VAL A 131 4.21 -7.97 14.71
CA VAL A 131 4.68 -9.24 15.28
C VAL A 131 3.76 -10.40 14.88
N ALA A 132 2.44 -10.21 14.97
CA ALA A 132 1.48 -11.25 14.65
C ALA A 132 1.44 -11.59 13.16
N GLN A 133 1.54 -10.59 12.28
CA GLN A 133 1.63 -10.79 10.84
C GLN A 133 2.91 -11.55 10.44
N ILE A 134 4.06 -11.21 11.03
CA ILE A 134 5.31 -11.93 10.78
C ILE A 134 5.23 -13.39 11.25
N ARG A 135 4.72 -13.62 12.46
CA ARG A 135 4.52 -14.98 12.97
C ARG A 135 3.54 -15.77 12.10
N SER A 136 2.47 -15.15 11.62
CA SER A 136 1.49 -15.78 10.74
C SER A 136 2.13 -16.26 9.44
N LEU A 137 2.97 -15.44 8.80
CA LEU A 137 3.66 -15.87 7.58
C LEU A 137 4.72 -16.94 7.88
N SER A 138 5.46 -16.81 8.98
CA SER A 138 6.42 -17.82 9.44
C SER A 138 5.77 -19.19 9.68
N ASP A 139 4.62 -19.20 10.35
CA ASP A 139 3.85 -20.41 10.62
C ASP A 139 3.29 -21.01 9.33
N ARG A 140 2.88 -20.17 8.37
CA ARG A 140 2.43 -20.63 7.06
C ARG A 140 3.56 -21.27 6.25
N VAL A 141 4.72 -20.61 6.17
CA VAL A 141 5.91 -21.16 5.49
C VAL A 141 6.32 -22.48 6.14
N HIS A 142 6.35 -22.56 7.47
CA HIS A 142 6.65 -23.80 8.17
C HIS A 142 5.63 -24.91 7.89
N ALA A 143 4.33 -24.60 7.88
CA ALA A 143 3.28 -25.57 7.62
C ALA A 143 3.34 -26.14 6.20
N VAL A 144 3.72 -25.34 5.20
CA VAL A 144 3.76 -25.74 3.79
C VAL A 144 5.08 -26.44 3.46
N PHE A 145 6.21 -25.88 3.89
CA PHE A 145 7.55 -26.30 3.43
C PHE A 145 8.38 -27.04 4.50
N GLY A 146 7.92 -27.08 5.75
CA GLY A 146 8.60 -27.77 6.85
C GLY A 146 9.78 -27.01 7.48
N GLN A 147 10.25 -25.92 6.87
CA GLN A 147 11.30 -25.04 7.42
C GLN A 147 10.66 -23.80 8.04
N ARG A 148 11.01 -23.49 9.30
CA ARG A 148 10.60 -22.23 9.91
C ARG A 148 11.61 -21.13 9.52
N PRO A 149 11.19 -20.03 8.89
CA PRO A 149 12.10 -18.98 8.45
C PRO A 149 12.73 -18.26 9.64
N LEU A 150 14.04 -17.96 9.53
CA LEU A 150 14.78 -17.11 10.47
C LEU A 150 15.05 -15.72 9.90
N GLY A 151 15.09 -15.59 8.57
CA GLY A 151 15.26 -14.34 7.86
C GLY A 151 13.92 -13.70 7.48
N ALA A 152 13.88 -12.37 7.45
CA ALA A 152 12.75 -11.62 6.92
C ALA A 152 13.14 -10.74 5.73
N TRP A 153 12.20 -10.59 4.80
CA TRP A 153 12.14 -9.44 3.91
C TRP A 153 11.50 -8.26 4.66
N LEU A 154 12.19 -7.13 4.69
CA LEU A 154 11.61 -5.88 5.18
C LEU A 154 10.92 -5.17 4.02
N THR A 155 9.59 -5.18 4.03
CA THR A 155 8.72 -4.52 3.05
C THR A 155 9.18 -3.09 2.77
N GLU A 156 9.37 -2.76 1.49
CA GLU A 156 9.88 -1.47 1.01
C GLU A 156 11.24 -1.03 1.58
N ARG A 157 11.97 -1.94 2.24
CA ARG A 157 13.20 -1.67 3.01
C ARG A 157 13.05 -0.46 3.92
N VAL A 158 11.84 -0.18 4.42
CA VAL A 158 11.56 0.97 5.30
C VAL A 158 12.03 0.62 6.70
N TRP A 159 13.16 1.21 7.09
CA TRP A 159 13.81 0.99 8.37
C TRP A 159 13.58 2.13 9.35
N GLU A 160 13.30 1.79 10.61
CA GLU A 160 13.43 2.69 11.75
C GLU A 160 14.13 1.96 12.91
N PRO A 161 14.86 2.67 13.79
CA PRO A 161 15.72 2.05 14.81
C PRO A 161 15.03 1.12 15.81
N HIS A 162 13.70 1.13 15.91
CA HIS A 162 12.93 0.25 16.81
C HIS A 162 12.55 -1.11 16.19
N LEU A 163 12.75 -1.30 14.88
CA LEU A 163 12.42 -2.55 14.19
C LEU A 163 13.21 -3.78 14.67
N PRO A 164 14.47 -3.70 15.17
CA PRO A 164 15.14 -4.88 15.71
C PRO A 164 14.32 -5.58 16.80
N ALA A 165 13.73 -4.83 17.74
CA ALA A 165 12.92 -5.40 18.80
C ALA A 165 11.64 -6.06 18.28
N VAL A 166 10.99 -5.44 17.29
CA VAL A 166 9.78 -5.99 16.64
C VAL A 166 10.10 -7.30 15.91
N MET A 167 11.15 -7.31 15.11
CA MET A 167 11.58 -8.48 14.34
C MET A 167 12.05 -9.63 15.23
N ALA A 168 12.89 -9.33 16.23
CA ALA A 168 13.37 -10.33 17.18
C ALA A 168 12.21 -10.94 17.99
N GLU A 169 11.25 -10.12 18.44
CA GLU A 169 10.04 -10.63 19.11
C GLU A 169 9.24 -11.58 18.21
N ALA A 170 9.19 -11.32 16.90
CA ALA A 170 8.54 -12.19 15.93
C ALA A 170 9.32 -13.48 15.62
N GLY A 171 10.57 -13.60 16.09
CA GLY A 171 11.45 -14.74 15.86
C GLY A 171 12.38 -14.59 14.64
N VAL A 172 12.55 -13.36 14.14
CA VAL A 172 13.45 -13.05 13.02
C VAL A 172 14.86 -12.76 13.57
N ALA A 173 15.86 -13.40 12.99
CA ALA A 173 17.27 -13.26 13.34
C ALA A 173 18.05 -12.32 12.41
N TYR A 174 17.62 -12.20 11.15
CA TYR A 174 18.29 -11.34 10.18
C TYR A 174 17.34 -10.75 9.11
N THR A 175 17.76 -9.64 8.51
CA THR A 175 17.07 -9.00 7.37
C THR A 175 18.07 -8.33 6.43
N VAL A 176 17.64 -8.04 5.20
CA VAL A 176 18.41 -7.24 4.23
C VAL A 176 17.98 -5.78 4.30
N LEU A 177 18.95 -4.87 4.20
CA LEU A 177 18.75 -3.42 3.98
C LEU A 177 19.62 -2.99 2.80
N ASP A 178 19.23 -1.96 2.05
CA ASP A 178 20.09 -1.43 0.98
C ASP A 178 21.37 -0.77 1.52
N ASP A 179 22.46 -0.85 0.75
CA ASP A 179 23.77 -0.23 1.05
C ASP A 179 23.67 1.24 1.51
N GLU A 180 22.78 2.02 0.90
CA GLU A 180 22.44 3.40 1.26
C GLU A 180 22.18 3.59 2.77
N HIS A 181 21.52 2.63 3.43
CA HIS A 181 21.26 2.68 4.87
C HIS A 181 22.55 2.71 5.69
N PHE A 182 23.54 1.91 5.27
CA PHE A 182 24.83 1.80 5.91
C PHE A 182 25.71 3.01 5.60
N LEU A 183 25.67 3.49 4.35
CA LEU A 183 26.37 4.71 3.95
C LEU A 183 25.86 5.93 4.75
N ARG A 184 24.55 6.04 4.97
CA ARG A 184 23.94 7.06 5.84
C ARG A 184 24.35 6.92 7.31
N ALA A 185 24.64 5.71 7.76
CA ALA A 185 25.20 5.45 9.08
C ALA A 185 26.70 5.78 9.18
N GLY A 186 27.33 6.23 8.08
CA GLY A 186 28.74 6.66 8.04
C GLY A 186 29.72 5.57 7.62
N LEU A 187 29.24 4.40 7.15
CA LEU A 187 30.11 3.38 6.58
C LEU A 187 30.55 3.77 5.17
N LYS A 188 31.70 3.24 4.76
CA LYS A 188 32.23 3.39 3.39
C LYS A 188 31.84 2.21 2.51
N LYS A 189 31.82 2.43 1.19
CA LYS A 189 31.45 1.39 0.20
C LYS A 189 32.30 0.12 0.31
N ASP A 190 33.59 0.25 0.62
CA ASP A 190 34.54 -0.87 0.80
C ASP A 190 34.30 -1.65 2.10
N GLU A 191 33.63 -1.06 3.09
CA GLU A 191 33.25 -1.77 4.31
C GLU A 191 32.05 -2.71 4.09
N LEU A 192 31.19 -2.45 3.09
CA LEU A 192 29.92 -3.15 2.85
C LEU A 192 30.05 -4.58 2.25
N GLY A 193 31.18 -5.24 2.50
CA GLY A 193 31.48 -6.59 2.03
C GLY A 193 31.25 -7.70 3.07
N GLU A 194 30.51 -7.40 4.15
CA GLU A 194 30.24 -8.30 5.28
C GLU A 194 28.82 -8.05 5.85
N SER A 195 28.34 -8.91 6.74
CA SER A 195 27.12 -8.69 7.53
C SER A 195 27.42 -7.91 8.82
N TYR A 196 26.43 -7.17 9.33
CA TYR A 196 26.53 -6.42 10.60
C TYR A 196 25.47 -6.83 11.60
N ILE A 197 25.64 -6.41 12.85
CA ILE A 197 24.65 -6.60 13.90
C ILE A 197 24.17 -5.25 14.43
N THR A 198 22.89 -5.14 14.72
CA THR A 198 22.28 -4.00 15.40
C THR A 198 21.40 -4.49 16.53
N GLU A 199 20.87 -3.59 17.36
CA GLU A 199 19.94 -3.95 18.44
C GLU A 199 18.98 -2.81 18.75
N ASP A 200 17.83 -3.16 19.30
CA ASP A 200 16.93 -2.26 20.01
C ASP A 200 16.46 -2.96 21.27
N GLN A 201 16.42 -2.26 22.40
CA GLN A 201 16.04 -2.81 23.71
C GLN A 201 16.83 -4.06 24.12
N GLY A 202 18.09 -4.20 23.68
CA GLY A 202 18.93 -5.36 23.94
C GLY A 202 18.61 -6.59 23.07
N LEU A 203 17.67 -6.47 22.12
CA LEU A 203 17.31 -7.53 21.19
C LEU A 203 18.12 -7.39 19.89
N PRO A 204 19.00 -8.35 19.57
CA PRO A 204 19.88 -8.25 18.41
C PRO A 204 19.15 -8.60 17.11
N LEU A 205 19.58 -7.96 16.02
CA LEU A 205 19.21 -8.32 14.66
C LEU A 205 20.44 -8.22 13.74
N VAL A 206 20.68 -9.25 12.93
CA VAL A 206 21.71 -9.19 11.88
C VAL A 206 21.15 -8.50 10.64
N ILE A 207 21.91 -7.56 10.10
CA ILE A 207 21.53 -6.80 8.91
C ILE A 207 22.57 -7.00 7.82
N LEU A 208 22.10 -7.29 6.60
CA LEU A 208 22.96 -7.54 5.44
C LEU A 208 22.80 -6.40 4.41
N PRO A 209 23.89 -5.78 3.93
CA PRO A 209 23.82 -4.76 2.89
C PRO A 209 23.51 -5.34 1.51
N GLY A 210 22.33 -5.04 0.98
CA GLY A 210 21.93 -5.27 -0.40
C GLY A 210 22.60 -4.24 -1.33
N SER A 211 23.25 -4.72 -2.38
CA SER A 211 23.93 -3.86 -3.35
C SER A 211 22.93 -3.20 -4.29
N VAL A 212 22.78 -1.88 -4.17
CA VAL A 212 21.96 -1.09 -5.10
C VAL A 212 22.55 -1.18 -6.51
N LYS A 213 23.88 -1.18 -6.65
CA LYS A 213 24.53 -1.35 -7.95
C LYS A 213 24.11 -2.65 -8.64
N LEU A 214 24.06 -3.79 -7.93
CA LEU A 214 23.59 -5.04 -8.52
C LEU A 214 22.11 -4.99 -8.93
N ARG A 215 21.24 -4.27 -8.20
CA ARG A 215 19.82 -4.04 -8.57
C ARG A 215 19.66 -3.40 -9.95
N TYR A 216 20.60 -2.55 -10.36
CA TYR A 216 20.63 -1.92 -11.69
C TYR A 216 21.34 -2.76 -12.76
N LEU A 217 22.21 -3.70 -12.38
CA LEU A 217 22.90 -4.59 -13.31
C LEU A 217 22.07 -5.84 -13.63
N ILE A 218 21.43 -6.44 -12.62
CA ILE A 218 20.70 -7.70 -12.69
C ILE A 218 19.19 -7.39 -12.80
N PRO A 219 18.46 -7.86 -13.83
CA PRO A 219 18.90 -8.58 -15.03
C PRO A 219 19.14 -7.68 -16.27
N PHE A 220 19.23 -6.36 -16.09
CA PHE A 220 19.14 -5.39 -17.18
C PHE A 220 20.41 -5.24 -18.04
N ARG A 221 21.59 -5.42 -17.46
CA ARG A 221 22.90 -5.34 -18.16
C ARG A 221 23.41 -6.73 -18.51
N ASP A 222 24.43 -6.81 -19.35
CA ASP A 222 24.99 -8.11 -19.73
C ASP A 222 25.67 -8.79 -18.53
N VAL A 223 25.64 -10.13 -18.50
CA VAL A 223 26.16 -10.96 -17.39
C VAL A 223 27.59 -10.56 -17.00
N SER A 224 28.41 -10.18 -17.98
CA SER A 224 29.80 -9.74 -17.77
C SER A 224 29.92 -8.50 -16.88
N ALA A 225 28.93 -7.59 -16.89
CA ALA A 225 28.93 -6.41 -16.04
C ALA A 225 28.76 -6.79 -14.56
N SER A 226 27.82 -7.70 -14.27
CA SER A 226 27.60 -8.23 -12.91
C SER A 226 28.82 -9.01 -12.42
N LEU A 227 29.43 -9.85 -13.25
CA LEU A 227 30.65 -10.57 -12.89
C LEU A 227 31.85 -9.65 -12.67
N LYS A 228 31.96 -8.58 -13.46
CA LYS A 228 33.00 -7.56 -13.27
C LYS A 228 32.85 -6.89 -11.92
N GLU A 229 31.64 -6.43 -11.59
CA GLU A 229 31.35 -5.84 -10.27
C GLU A 229 31.70 -6.80 -9.14
N LEU A 230 31.24 -8.06 -9.20
CA LEU A 230 31.53 -9.05 -8.16
C LEU A 230 33.04 -9.31 -8.01
N ARG A 231 33.77 -9.36 -9.12
CA ARG A 231 35.24 -9.53 -9.10
C ARG A 231 35.94 -8.31 -8.50
N GLU A 232 35.49 -7.10 -8.81
CA GLU A 232 36.02 -5.87 -8.22
C GLU A 232 35.77 -5.82 -6.70
N ARG A 233 34.57 -6.21 -6.25
CA ARG A 233 34.24 -6.33 -4.82
C ARG A 233 35.11 -7.38 -4.12
N HIS A 234 35.29 -8.55 -4.72
CA HIS A 234 36.15 -9.61 -4.19
C HIS A 234 37.61 -9.15 -4.09
N ALA A 235 38.14 -8.51 -5.14
CA ALA A 235 39.50 -7.96 -5.15
C ALA A 235 39.70 -6.86 -4.10
N ALA A 236 38.64 -6.11 -3.76
CA ALA A 236 38.62 -5.14 -2.68
C ALA A 236 38.48 -5.77 -1.27
N GLY A 237 38.40 -7.10 -1.17
CA GLY A 237 38.34 -7.83 0.10
C GLY A 237 36.92 -8.12 0.62
N ALA A 238 35.88 -7.92 -0.19
CA ALA A 238 34.52 -8.30 0.20
C ALA A 238 34.42 -9.82 0.38
N LYS A 239 33.83 -10.26 1.50
CA LYS A 239 33.53 -11.67 1.80
C LYS A 239 32.12 -12.06 1.42
N LEU A 240 31.21 -11.09 1.39
CA LEU A 240 29.81 -11.22 1.07
C LEU A 240 29.37 -10.06 0.18
N VAL A 241 28.60 -10.36 -0.86
CA VAL A 241 27.80 -9.40 -1.62
C VAL A 241 26.38 -9.95 -1.71
N VAL A 242 25.39 -9.10 -1.42
CA VAL A 242 23.97 -9.46 -1.48
C VAL A 242 23.31 -8.74 -2.66
N TYR A 243 22.62 -9.50 -3.51
CA TYR A 243 21.61 -8.98 -4.42
C TYR A 243 20.24 -9.21 -3.77
N ALA A 244 19.41 -8.19 -3.66
CA ALA A 244 18.07 -8.32 -3.12
C ALA A 244 17.11 -7.38 -3.85
N ASP A 245 16.11 -7.94 -4.51
CA ASP A 245 15.22 -7.18 -5.39
C ASP A 245 13.95 -7.94 -5.76
N ASP A 246 13.06 -7.23 -6.44
CA ASP A 246 11.77 -7.72 -6.93
C ASP A 246 11.93 -8.88 -7.94
N GLY A 247 11.21 -9.96 -7.71
CA GLY A 247 11.15 -11.14 -8.58
C GLY A 247 10.43 -10.84 -9.88
N GLU A 248 9.54 -9.85 -9.90
CA GLU A 248 8.80 -9.36 -11.07
C GLU A 248 9.76 -8.82 -12.15
N LYS A 249 10.96 -8.37 -11.78
CA LYS A 249 12.04 -7.97 -12.71
C LYS A 249 12.48 -9.12 -13.62
N PHE A 250 12.27 -10.36 -13.20
CA PHE A 250 12.67 -11.56 -13.93
C PHE A 250 11.60 -12.03 -14.91
N GLY A 251 10.78 -11.12 -15.45
CA GLY A 251 9.97 -11.39 -16.63
C GLY A 251 8.65 -10.63 -16.74
N ALA A 252 8.10 -10.11 -15.64
CA ALA A 252 6.84 -9.40 -15.67
C ALA A 252 6.99 -7.97 -16.19
N TRP A 253 8.06 -7.28 -15.80
CA TRP A 253 8.32 -5.90 -16.23
C TRP A 253 8.51 -5.79 -17.75
N PRO A 254 8.20 -4.64 -18.37
CA PRO A 254 8.29 -4.48 -19.82
C PRO A 254 9.64 -4.87 -20.41
N GLY A 255 9.62 -5.70 -21.45
CA GLY A 255 10.82 -6.21 -22.14
C GLY A 255 11.61 -7.28 -21.38
N THR A 256 11.38 -7.47 -20.07
CA THR A 256 12.19 -8.39 -19.27
C THR A 256 11.94 -9.86 -19.60
N TYR A 257 10.71 -10.26 -19.96
CA TYR A 257 10.44 -11.66 -20.36
C TYR A 257 11.31 -12.11 -21.54
N GLN A 258 11.41 -11.25 -22.55
CA GLN A 258 12.24 -11.51 -23.73
C GLN A 258 13.71 -11.66 -23.31
N ARG A 259 14.26 -10.68 -22.59
CA ARG A 259 15.67 -10.70 -22.18
C ARG A 259 16.02 -11.86 -21.24
N VAL A 260 15.23 -12.03 -20.18
CA VAL A 260 15.53 -12.95 -19.07
C VAL A 260 15.37 -14.39 -19.52
N HIS A 261 14.28 -14.70 -20.25
CA HIS A 261 13.92 -16.08 -20.61
C HIS A 261 14.16 -16.42 -22.07
N LYS A 262 13.74 -15.58 -23.03
CA LYS A 262 13.86 -15.91 -24.46
C LYS A 262 15.28 -15.75 -24.99
N ASP A 263 15.98 -14.71 -24.56
CA ASP A 263 17.39 -14.46 -24.90
C ASP A 263 18.35 -15.21 -23.95
N GLY A 264 17.80 -15.88 -22.94
CA GLY A 264 18.52 -16.79 -22.04
C GLY A 264 19.43 -16.09 -21.03
N TRP A 265 19.20 -14.83 -20.68
CA TRP A 265 20.05 -14.09 -19.74
C TRP A 265 20.16 -14.79 -18.37
N LEU A 266 19.04 -15.31 -17.83
CA LEU A 266 19.04 -15.95 -16.50
C LEU A 266 19.88 -17.23 -16.48
N GLU A 267 19.74 -18.06 -17.52
CA GLU A 267 20.52 -19.28 -17.69
C GLU A 267 22.02 -18.98 -17.81
N GLN A 268 22.37 -17.94 -18.58
CA GLN A 268 23.75 -17.48 -18.71
C GLN A 268 24.30 -16.95 -17.39
N PHE A 269 23.51 -16.17 -16.65
CA PHE A 269 23.92 -15.61 -15.35
C PHE A 269 24.18 -16.72 -14.33
N PHE A 270 23.24 -17.66 -14.16
CA PHE A 270 23.39 -18.78 -13.22
C PHE A 270 24.57 -19.68 -13.58
N SER A 271 24.74 -20.02 -14.86
CA SER A 271 25.91 -20.78 -15.33
C SER A 271 27.21 -20.06 -15.02
N ALA A 272 27.26 -18.74 -15.21
CA ALA A 272 28.49 -17.98 -15.06
C ALA A 272 28.90 -17.77 -13.60
N ILE A 273 27.94 -17.55 -12.68
CA ILE A 273 28.25 -17.48 -11.24
C ILE A 273 28.58 -18.86 -10.66
N ALA A 274 28.01 -19.93 -11.21
CA ALA A 274 28.31 -21.31 -10.85
C ALA A 274 29.75 -21.72 -11.24
N GLN A 275 30.19 -21.29 -12.43
CA GLN A 275 31.52 -21.61 -12.97
C GLN A 275 32.63 -20.68 -12.48
N ALA A 276 32.28 -19.53 -11.88
CA ALA A 276 33.24 -18.58 -11.34
C ALA A 276 33.98 -19.18 -10.12
N ASP A 277 35.28 -19.39 -10.27
CA ASP A 277 36.16 -20.00 -9.26
C ASP A 277 36.30 -19.17 -7.97
N PHE A 278 36.04 -17.87 -8.05
CA PHE A 278 36.07 -16.91 -6.93
C PHE A 278 34.70 -16.70 -6.27
N ILE A 279 33.61 -17.26 -6.80
CA ILE A 279 32.25 -17.08 -6.25
C ILE A 279 31.79 -18.39 -5.58
N GLN A 280 31.08 -18.24 -4.47
CA GLN A 280 30.24 -19.28 -3.89
C GLN A 280 28.85 -18.69 -3.64
N THR A 281 27.83 -19.24 -4.29
CA THR A 281 26.45 -18.82 -3.97
C THR A 281 26.05 -19.34 -2.58
N ALA A 282 25.30 -18.54 -1.84
CA ALA A 282 24.81 -18.86 -0.51
C ALA A 282 23.39 -18.35 -0.33
N THR A 283 22.62 -18.99 0.54
CA THR A 283 21.41 -18.35 1.09
C THR A 283 21.83 -17.30 2.12
N LEU A 284 20.93 -16.41 2.56
CA LEU A 284 21.26 -15.47 3.63
C LEU A 284 21.53 -16.19 4.95
N GLU A 285 20.82 -17.27 5.25
CA GLU A 285 21.07 -18.11 6.43
C GLU A 285 22.50 -18.67 6.42
N ASP A 286 22.92 -19.27 5.30
CA ASP A 286 24.30 -19.75 5.11
C ASP A 286 25.32 -18.60 5.23
N ALA A 287 25.01 -17.44 4.65
CA ALA A 287 25.90 -16.29 4.71
C ALA A 287 26.13 -15.83 6.17
N TRP A 288 25.08 -15.82 6.99
CA TRP A 288 25.14 -15.36 8.39
C TRP A 288 25.66 -16.43 9.37
N ILE A 289 25.15 -17.67 9.34
CA ILE A 289 25.49 -18.71 10.34
C ILE A 289 26.99 -19.03 10.33
N PHE A 290 27.61 -18.97 9.15
CA PHE A 290 29.03 -19.29 8.98
C PHE A 290 29.95 -18.06 9.07
N GLN A 291 29.42 -16.85 9.29
CA GLN A 291 30.22 -15.63 9.41
C GLN A 291 29.81 -14.83 10.64
N LYS A 292 30.74 -14.64 11.57
CA LYS A 292 30.55 -13.68 12.66
C LYS A 292 30.31 -12.28 12.04
N PRO A 293 29.23 -11.56 12.41
CA PRO A 293 29.03 -10.20 11.95
C PRO A 293 30.25 -9.32 12.22
N ALA A 294 30.60 -8.47 11.27
CA ALA A 294 31.84 -7.69 11.27
C ALA A 294 32.00 -6.86 12.54
N ARG A 295 30.96 -6.08 12.84
CA ARG A 295 30.84 -5.25 14.02
C ARG A 295 29.38 -4.84 14.23
N ARG A 296 29.13 -4.23 15.37
CA ARG A 296 27.86 -3.57 15.65
C ARG A 296 27.76 -2.23 14.91
N VAL A 297 26.59 -1.92 14.37
CA VAL A 297 26.24 -0.63 13.76
C VAL A 297 24.84 -0.21 14.18
N TYR A 298 24.55 1.08 14.11
CA TYR A 298 23.19 1.62 14.31
C TYR A 298 22.79 2.37 13.05
N ILE A 299 21.68 1.95 12.45
CA ILE A 299 21.22 2.46 11.16
C ILE A 299 20.15 3.53 11.41
N PRO A 300 20.30 4.75 10.86
CA PRO A 300 19.28 5.78 10.97
C PRO A 300 18.01 5.38 10.20
N GLY A 301 16.88 6.01 10.50
CA GLY A 301 15.64 5.77 9.77
C GLY A 301 15.78 6.12 8.28
N GLY A 302 15.21 5.30 7.41
CA GLY A 302 15.34 5.47 5.96
C GLY A 302 14.65 4.37 5.16
N ALA A 303 14.80 4.46 3.84
CA ALA A 303 14.41 3.44 2.89
C ALA A 303 15.40 3.46 1.72
N TYR A 304 15.17 2.63 0.70
CA TYR A 304 15.96 2.68 -0.52
C TYR A 304 15.89 4.07 -1.20
N PRO A 305 16.92 4.46 -1.98
CA PRO A 305 17.07 5.82 -2.51
C PRO A 305 15.83 6.34 -3.25
N GLU A 306 15.19 5.50 -4.05
CA GLU A 306 14.03 5.88 -4.86
C GLU A 306 12.79 6.13 -3.98
N MET A 307 12.50 5.26 -2.99
CA MET A 307 11.44 5.46 -2.00
C MET A 307 11.59 6.78 -1.24
N SER A 308 12.82 7.07 -0.85
CA SER A 308 13.20 8.31 -0.17
C SER A 308 12.87 9.56 -1.00
N GLU A 309 13.06 9.50 -2.33
CA GLU A 309 12.73 10.61 -3.23
C GLU A 309 11.21 10.77 -3.42
N TRP A 310 10.48 9.66 -3.58
CA TRP A 310 9.04 9.67 -3.81
C TRP A 310 8.22 10.22 -2.64
N ALA A 311 8.74 10.06 -1.41
CA ALA A 311 8.11 10.57 -0.20
C ALA A 311 8.06 12.11 -0.12
N PHE A 312 8.83 12.84 -0.95
CA PHE A 312 8.76 14.30 -1.04
C PHE A 312 7.56 14.78 -1.87
N ASP A 313 7.15 16.03 -1.63
CA ASP A 313 6.39 16.78 -2.64
C ASP A 313 7.27 17.05 -3.89
N ALA A 314 6.64 17.33 -5.04
CA ALA A 314 7.35 17.52 -6.29
C ALA A 314 8.43 18.63 -6.25
N ALA A 315 8.23 19.71 -5.50
CA ALA A 315 9.19 20.80 -5.41
C ALA A 315 10.39 20.46 -4.53
N ALA A 316 10.16 19.75 -3.42
CA ALA A 316 11.19 19.25 -2.53
C ALA A 316 12.00 18.13 -3.17
N ALA A 317 11.36 17.20 -3.90
CA ALA A 317 12.04 16.15 -4.67
C ALA A 317 13.06 16.76 -5.64
N ARG A 318 12.67 17.80 -6.40
CA ARG A 318 13.60 18.51 -7.30
C ARG A 318 14.81 19.11 -6.57
N ARG A 319 14.60 19.73 -5.40
CA ARG A 319 15.69 20.31 -4.60
C ARG A 319 16.60 19.22 -4.03
N TYR A 320 16.04 18.11 -3.59
CA TYR A 320 16.77 16.94 -3.10
C TYR A 320 17.68 16.36 -4.19
N SER A 321 17.13 16.09 -5.39
CA SER A 321 17.90 15.51 -6.50
C SER A 321 18.98 16.48 -7.00
N GLN A 322 18.72 17.79 -6.97
CA GLN A 322 19.76 18.81 -7.24
C GLN A 322 20.87 18.82 -6.18
N ALA A 323 20.54 18.65 -4.90
CA ALA A 323 21.52 18.60 -3.83
C ALA A 323 22.40 17.34 -3.94
N ARG A 324 21.78 16.17 -4.18
CA ARG A 324 22.51 14.91 -4.41
C ARG A 324 23.46 15.00 -5.59
N ASN A 325 22.96 15.44 -6.75
CA ASN A 325 23.77 15.53 -7.98
C ASN A 325 24.93 16.53 -7.89
N LYS A 326 24.90 17.49 -6.95
CA LYS A 326 26.02 18.40 -6.69
C LYS A 326 27.14 17.75 -5.87
N LEU A 327 26.83 16.66 -5.17
CA LEU A 327 27.79 15.87 -4.42
C LEU A 327 28.27 14.70 -5.30
N GLY A 328 29.51 14.28 -5.12
CA GLY A 328 30.03 13.08 -5.80
C GLY A 328 29.47 11.80 -5.20
N GLU A 329 29.71 10.66 -5.86
CA GLU A 329 29.24 9.33 -5.44
C GLU A 329 29.64 8.92 -4.00
N GLU A 330 30.67 9.55 -3.43
CA GLU A 330 31.10 9.29 -2.05
C GLU A 330 30.28 10.03 -0.99
N LEU A 331 29.66 11.16 -1.36
CA LEU A 331 29.00 12.07 -0.43
C LEU A 331 27.49 12.18 -0.68
N GLU A 332 26.97 11.73 -1.82
CA GLU A 332 25.55 11.84 -2.14
C GLU A 332 24.63 11.14 -1.14
N SER A 333 25.09 10.05 -0.52
CA SER A 333 24.34 9.29 0.49
C SER A 333 24.22 10.03 1.82
N LEU A 334 25.00 11.09 2.03
CA LEU A 334 24.89 11.95 3.21
C LEU A 334 23.74 12.97 3.09
N VAL A 335 23.13 13.11 1.90
CA VAL A 335 21.93 13.93 1.71
C VAL A 335 20.72 13.16 2.21
N THR A 336 20.11 13.65 3.28
CA THR A 336 18.98 12.98 3.91
C THR A 336 17.67 13.28 3.19
N ALA A 337 16.79 12.30 3.24
CA ALA A 337 15.42 12.36 2.76
C ALA A 337 14.46 12.14 3.95
N PRO A 338 13.18 12.51 3.83
CA PRO A 338 12.19 12.20 4.84
C PRO A 338 11.99 10.70 4.96
N LEU A 339 11.44 10.28 6.10
CA LEU A 339 11.01 8.90 6.30
C LEU A 339 9.78 8.60 5.43
N TRP A 340 9.52 7.31 5.17
CA TRP A 340 8.35 6.83 4.42
C TRP A 340 7.02 7.40 4.95
N ARG A 341 6.91 7.61 6.27
CA ARG A 341 5.72 8.22 6.90
C ARG A 341 5.31 9.57 6.31
N ASN A 342 6.22 10.26 5.62
CA ASN A 342 5.92 11.53 4.96
C ASN A 342 4.90 11.38 3.82
N PHE A 343 4.65 10.17 3.32
CA PHE A 343 3.52 9.90 2.43
C PHE A 343 2.16 10.23 3.05
N PHE A 344 2.02 10.13 4.37
CA PHE A 344 0.80 10.55 5.06
C PHE A 344 0.60 12.07 5.06
N ALA A 345 1.69 12.85 5.00
CA ALA A 345 1.60 14.30 4.80
C ALA A 345 1.36 14.64 3.31
N LYS A 346 1.99 13.90 2.39
CA LYS A 346 1.85 14.09 0.94
C LYS A 346 0.44 13.74 0.44
N TYR A 347 -0.15 12.68 0.98
CA TYR A 347 -1.47 12.16 0.63
C TYR A 347 -2.39 12.10 1.87
N PRO A 348 -3.13 13.17 2.18
CA PRO A 348 -4.16 13.17 3.22
C PRO A 348 -5.15 11.99 3.13
N GLU A 349 -5.49 11.49 1.94
CA GLU A 349 -6.36 10.33 1.77
C GLU A 349 -5.70 9.02 2.23
N SER A 350 -4.37 8.90 2.06
CA SER A 350 -3.57 7.81 2.65
C SER A 350 -3.61 7.89 4.17
N ASN A 351 -3.41 9.09 4.71
CA ASN A 351 -3.41 9.33 6.15
C ASN A 351 -4.77 8.99 6.78
N ALA A 352 -5.87 9.43 6.15
CA ALA A 352 -7.23 9.13 6.59
C ALA A 352 -7.47 7.62 6.69
N LEU A 353 -7.19 6.87 5.60
CA LEU A 353 -7.31 5.40 5.59
C LEU A 353 -6.41 4.75 6.66
N HIS A 354 -5.17 5.22 6.81
CA HIS A 354 -4.24 4.68 7.79
C HIS A 354 -4.73 4.91 9.23
N LYS A 355 -5.25 6.11 9.52
CA LYS A 355 -5.73 6.46 10.87
C LYS A 355 -7.03 5.74 11.21
N ARG A 356 -7.92 5.53 10.23
CA ARG A 356 -9.06 4.61 10.35
C ARG A 356 -8.60 3.18 10.65
N MET A 357 -7.58 2.69 9.94
CA MET A 357 -6.96 1.39 10.23
C MET A 357 -6.43 1.28 11.67
N LEU A 358 -5.77 2.33 12.19
CA LEU A 358 -5.29 2.33 13.58
C LEU A 358 -6.44 2.29 14.61
N ILE A 359 -7.53 3.02 14.36
CA ILE A 359 -8.73 2.98 15.21
C ILE A 359 -9.30 1.57 15.26
N VAL A 360 -9.51 0.94 14.11
CA VAL A 360 -10.06 -0.43 14.03
C VAL A 360 -9.09 -1.45 14.65
N SER A 361 -7.78 -1.27 14.47
CA SER A 361 -6.78 -2.11 15.14
C SER A 361 -6.86 -2.01 16.67
N GLU A 362 -7.08 -0.81 17.21
CA GLU A 362 -7.24 -0.62 18.66
C GLU A 362 -8.53 -1.26 19.18
N GLU A 363 -9.64 -1.09 18.46
CA GLU A 363 -10.93 -1.72 18.80
C GLU A 363 -10.83 -3.25 18.78
N LEU A 364 -10.18 -3.81 17.75
CA LEU A 364 -9.92 -5.25 17.66
C LEU A 364 -9.03 -5.74 18.81
N ALA A 365 -8.00 -4.99 19.18
CA ALA A 365 -7.12 -5.36 20.29
C ALA A 365 -7.90 -5.44 21.62
N ARG A 366 -8.79 -4.47 21.87
CA ARG A 366 -9.67 -4.51 23.06
C ARG A 366 -10.64 -5.68 23.00
N ARG A 367 -11.23 -5.97 21.83
CA ARG A 367 -12.19 -7.06 21.68
C ARG A 367 -11.56 -8.44 21.83
N SER A 368 -10.39 -8.65 21.22
CA SER A 368 -9.68 -9.95 21.21
C SER A 368 -9.21 -10.41 22.59
N ILE A 369 -9.12 -9.52 23.57
CA ILE A 369 -8.86 -9.89 24.98
C ILE A 369 -10.02 -10.69 25.57
N LEU A 370 -11.26 -10.33 25.21
CA LEU A 370 -12.48 -10.89 25.80
C LEU A 370 -13.12 -11.97 24.91
N ASP A 371 -12.77 -11.99 23.64
CA ASP A 371 -13.46 -12.77 22.63
C ASP A 371 -12.47 -13.33 21.59
N ALA A 372 -12.32 -14.64 21.60
CA ALA A 372 -11.48 -15.39 20.66
C ALA A 372 -12.33 -16.15 19.63
N SER A 373 -13.52 -15.65 19.31
CA SER A 373 -14.41 -16.29 18.33
C SER A 373 -13.82 -16.31 16.92
N GLN A 374 -14.47 -17.02 16.01
CA GLN A 374 -14.07 -17.05 14.61
C GLN A 374 -14.29 -15.70 13.94
N GLU A 375 -15.34 -14.98 14.34
CA GLU A 375 -15.67 -13.64 13.86
C GLU A 375 -14.55 -12.66 14.20
N VAL A 376 -14.01 -12.68 15.43
CA VAL A 376 -12.88 -11.80 15.80
C VAL A 376 -11.62 -12.13 15.01
N ARG A 377 -11.35 -13.41 14.74
CA ARG A 377 -10.24 -13.81 13.84
C ARG A 377 -10.47 -13.34 12.40
N GLN A 378 -11.71 -13.36 11.92
CA GLN A 378 -12.05 -12.85 10.59
C GLN A 378 -11.86 -11.33 10.51
N ALA A 379 -12.27 -10.59 11.56
CA ALA A 379 -12.00 -9.16 11.67
C ALA A 379 -10.49 -8.86 11.68
N GLN A 380 -9.69 -9.68 12.35
CA GLN A 380 -8.23 -9.56 12.34
C GLN A 380 -7.64 -9.77 10.94
N GLN A 381 -8.08 -10.79 10.20
CA GLN A 381 -7.61 -11.02 8.83
C GLN A 381 -7.98 -9.86 7.89
N ASN A 382 -9.21 -9.35 8.02
CA ASN A 382 -9.68 -8.19 7.28
C ASN A 382 -8.87 -6.93 7.60
N LEU A 383 -8.57 -6.67 8.88
CA LEU A 383 -7.70 -5.58 9.30
C LEU A 383 -6.29 -5.72 8.71
N TRP A 384 -5.68 -6.92 8.80
CA TRP A 384 -4.35 -7.14 8.26
C TRP A 384 -4.29 -6.99 6.75
N ARG A 385 -5.34 -7.38 6.02
CA ARG A 385 -5.46 -7.11 4.59
C ARG A 385 -5.48 -5.61 4.29
N ALA A 386 -6.22 -4.82 5.07
CA ALA A 386 -6.22 -3.37 4.95
C ALA A 386 -4.86 -2.73 5.29
N GLN A 387 -3.98 -3.41 6.04
CA GLN A 387 -2.63 -2.95 6.36
C GLN A 387 -1.61 -3.16 5.22
N GLY A 388 -2.00 -3.78 4.10
CA GLY A 388 -1.12 -3.95 2.94
C GLY A 388 -0.59 -2.62 2.42
N ASN A 389 0.72 -2.54 2.18
CA ASN A 389 1.39 -1.26 2.05
C ASN A 389 1.02 -0.46 0.79
N ASP A 390 0.70 -1.12 -0.32
CA ASP A 390 0.68 -0.54 -1.67
C ASP A 390 -0.28 0.66 -1.78
N VAL A 391 -1.36 0.64 -1.01
CA VAL A 391 -2.38 1.69 -1.00
C VAL A 391 -1.94 2.97 -0.28
N TYR A 392 -0.87 2.92 0.51
CA TYR A 392 -0.50 4.01 1.42
C TYR A 392 0.52 5.00 0.85
N TRP A 393 1.06 4.73 -0.34
CA TRP A 393 2.09 5.55 -0.96
C TRP A 393 2.08 5.42 -2.48
N HIS A 394 2.93 6.20 -3.15
CA HIS A 394 3.11 6.13 -4.60
C HIS A 394 4.58 6.32 -4.95
N GLY A 395 5.03 5.59 -5.97
CA GLY A 395 6.36 5.70 -6.57
C GLY A 395 6.27 5.53 -8.08
N VAL A 396 6.88 4.46 -8.62
CA VAL A 396 6.73 4.08 -10.04
C VAL A 396 5.64 3.03 -10.28
N PHE A 397 5.02 2.53 -9.20
CA PHE A 397 3.89 1.59 -9.25
C PHE A 397 2.67 2.36 -8.75
N GLY A 398 1.52 2.21 -9.45
CA GLY A 398 0.35 3.07 -9.27
C GLY A 398 -0.06 3.30 -7.81
N GLY A 399 0.10 2.32 -6.93
CA GLY A 399 -0.01 2.51 -5.48
C GLY A 399 -1.36 3.13 -5.08
N ILE A 400 -1.35 4.19 -4.28
CA ILE A 400 -2.56 4.92 -3.89
C ILE A 400 -3.40 5.42 -5.08
N TYR A 401 -2.81 5.65 -6.26
CA TYR A 401 -3.56 6.08 -7.44
C TYR A 401 -4.42 4.96 -8.05
N PHE A 402 -4.26 3.70 -7.66
CA PHE A 402 -5.10 2.62 -8.19
C PHE A 402 -6.39 2.47 -7.39
N PRO A 403 -7.57 2.81 -7.95
CA PRO A 403 -8.83 2.80 -7.19
C PRO A 403 -9.20 1.41 -6.68
N HIS A 404 -8.87 0.35 -7.42
CA HIS A 404 -9.16 -1.03 -7.00
C HIS A 404 -8.35 -1.45 -5.76
N LEU A 405 -7.14 -0.91 -5.55
CA LEU A 405 -6.36 -1.17 -4.34
C LEU A 405 -6.92 -0.39 -3.14
N ARG A 406 -7.31 0.88 -3.34
CA ARG A 406 -8.00 1.66 -2.28
C ARG A 406 -9.33 1.02 -1.88
N ALA A 407 -10.11 0.58 -2.87
CA ALA A 407 -11.36 -0.12 -2.69
C ALA A 407 -11.20 -1.38 -1.84
N ASP A 408 -10.18 -2.20 -2.12
CA ASP A 408 -9.91 -3.42 -1.37
C ASP A 408 -9.52 -3.13 0.08
N ALA A 409 -8.68 -2.11 0.30
CA ALA A 409 -8.27 -1.70 1.64
C ALA A 409 -9.45 -1.18 2.47
N TYR A 410 -10.25 -0.25 1.92
CA TYR A 410 -11.49 0.23 2.57
C TYR A 410 -12.47 -0.93 2.80
N SER A 411 -12.73 -1.77 1.79
CA SER A 411 -13.67 -2.88 1.93
C SER A 411 -13.25 -3.85 3.03
N SER A 412 -11.96 -4.18 3.10
CA SER A 412 -11.41 -5.03 4.16
C SER A 412 -11.55 -4.36 5.52
N LEU A 413 -11.21 -3.08 5.63
CA LEU A 413 -11.33 -2.33 6.87
C LEU A 413 -12.79 -2.26 7.37
N LEU A 414 -13.73 -1.96 6.48
CA LEU A 414 -15.16 -1.86 6.81
C LEU A 414 -15.78 -3.21 7.15
N LYS A 415 -15.32 -4.32 6.55
CA LYS A 415 -15.70 -5.67 6.98
C LYS A 415 -15.21 -5.96 8.40
N ALA A 416 -14.01 -5.52 8.77
CA ALA A 416 -13.51 -5.64 10.14
C ALA A 416 -14.33 -4.76 11.10
N GLU A 417 -14.57 -3.50 10.77
CA GLU A 417 -15.34 -2.58 11.61
C GLU A 417 -16.79 -3.07 11.79
N ARG A 418 -17.45 -3.60 10.75
CA ARG A 418 -18.80 -4.18 10.84
C ARG A 418 -18.87 -5.30 11.89
N ILE A 419 -17.93 -6.24 11.87
CA ILE A 419 -17.88 -7.34 12.85
C ILE A 419 -17.69 -6.80 14.27
N LEU A 420 -16.91 -5.73 14.42
CA LEU A 420 -16.67 -5.09 15.71
C LEU A 420 -17.86 -4.21 16.16
N SER A 421 -18.64 -3.67 15.21
CA SER A 421 -19.70 -2.68 15.44
C SER A 421 -21.07 -3.29 15.79
N GLU A 422 -21.31 -4.59 15.60
CA GLU A 422 -22.58 -5.27 15.94
C GLU A 422 -23.06 -5.10 17.40
N ARG A 423 -22.23 -4.52 18.28
CA ARG A 423 -22.57 -4.19 19.68
C ARG A 423 -22.48 -2.70 20.00
N ARG A 424 -22.40 -1.82 19.00
CA ARG A 424 -22.25 -0.38 19.16
C ARG A 424 -23.61 0.31 19.21
N VAL A 425 -23.71 1.36 20.03
CA VAL A 425 -24.80 2.33 19.93
C VAL A 425 -24.37 3.44 18.97
N ALA A 426 -25.21 3.77 17.99
CA ALA A 426 -24.97 4.88 17.07
C ALA A 426 -24.59 6.14 17.85
N ALA A 427 -23.44 6.72 17.52
CA ALA A 427 -22.88 7.83 18.28
C ALA A 427 -22.06 8.76 17.39
N GLY A 428 -22.18 10.05 17.67
CA GLY A 428 -21.32 11.09 17.13
C GLY A 428 -20.28 11.56 18.15
N GLU A 429 -19.06 11.84 17.71
CA GLU A 429 -17.98 12.42 18.53
C GLU A 429 -17.20 13.46 17.74
N GLN A 430 -16.63 14.44 18.45
CA GLN A 430 -15.61 15.33 17.88
C GLN A 430 -14.25 14.83 18.32
N ARG A 431 -13.36 14.62 17.35
CA ARG A 431 -12.00 14.13 17.58
C ARG A 431 -11.15 14.36 16.33
N ASP A 432 -9.97 14.92 16.53
CA ASP A 432 -8.86 14.86 15.58
C ASP A 432 -8.43 13.40 15.37
N TYR A 433 -8.97 12.77 14.32
CA TYR A 433 -8.68 11.37 14.04
C TYR A 433 -7.47 11.20 13.14
N ASP A 434 -7.24 12.15 12.23
CA ASP A 434 -6.17 12.07 11.25
C ASP A 434 -4.87 12.78 11.68
N VAL A 435 -4.92 13.48 12.82
CA VAL A 435 -3.81 14.12 13.55
C VAL A 435 -3.26 15.33 12.79
N ASP A 436 -4.15 16.14 12.21
CA ASP A 436 -3.82 17.38 11.52
C ASP A 436 -3.98 18.64 12.39
N GLY A 437 -4.52 18.49 13.61
CA GLY A 437 -4.75 19.56 14.57
C GLY A 437 -6.17 20.14 14.55
N TYR A 438 -7.07 19.63 13.72
CA TYR A 438 -8.48 19.98 13.71
C TYR A 438 -9.34 18.81 14.19
N ASP A 439 -10.41 19.10 14.92
CA ASP A 439 -11.37 18.06 15.32
C ASP A 439 -12.38 17.82 14.19
N GLU A 440 -12.43 16.59 13.67
CA GLU A 440 -13.52 16.16 12.80
C GLU A 440 -14.75 15.80 13.63
N TYR A 441 -15.92 15.92 13.00
CA TYR A 441 -17.12 15.25 13.50
C TYR A 441 -17.24 13.86 12.90
N ILE A 442 -17.26 12.84 13.76
CA ILE A 442 -17.31 11.44 13.38
C ILE A 442 -18.64 10.87 13.83
N PHE A 443 -19.52 10.55 12.89
CA PHE A 443 -20.76 9.83 13.15
C PHE A 443 -20.59 8.37 12.74
N ARG A 444 -20.72 7.44 13.69
CA ARG A 444 -20.66 5.99 13.43
C ARG A 444 -21.98 5.35 13.87
N GLY A 445 -22.75 4.89 12.88
CA GLY A 445 -24.06 4.27 13.03
C GLY A 445 -24.02 2.74 12.96
N ASN A 446 -25.18 2.13 12.79
CA ASN A 446 -25.32 0.67 12.65
C ASN A 446 -25.07 0.19 11.22
N VAL A 447 -25.43 1.01 10.24
CA VAL A 447 -25.38 0.65 8.81
C VAL A 447 -24.24 1.35 8.06
N GLY A 448 -23.46 2.20 8.73
CA GLY A 448 -22.34 2.92 8.14
C GLY A 448 -21.79 4.04 9.03
N ALA A 449 -20.97 4.91 8.43
CA ALA A 449 -20.35 6.04 9.11
C ALA A 449 -20.24 7.27 8.18
N VAL A 450 -20.19 8.46 8.77
CA VAL A 450 -20.01 9.73 8.06
C VAL A 450 -19.05 10.61 8.85
N PHE A 451 -18.03 11.14 8.17
CA PHE A 451 -17.00 12.00 8.76
C PHE A 451 -17.07 13.37 8.12
N VAL A 452 -17.11 14.42 8.94
CA VAL A 452 -17.16 15.81 8.50
C VAL A 452 -15.93 16.55 8.99
N HIS A 453 -15.22 17.17 8.06
CA HIS A 453 -14.02 17.94 8.34
C HIS A 453 -14.31 19.44 8.24
N VAL A 454 -13.64 20.24 9.07
CA VAL A 454 -13.83 21.70 9.09
C VAL A 454 -13.22 22.38 7.87
N GLN A 455 -12.13 21.87 7.32
CA GLN A 455 -11.64 22.25 5.97
C GLN A 455 -12.70 21.94 4.91
N GLY A 456 -13.14 22.97 4.19
CA GLY A 456 -14.23 22.93 3.22
C GLY A 456 -15.62 22.71 3.84
N GLY A 457 -15.70 22.54 5.17
CA GLY A 457 -16.91 22.10 5.87
C GLY A 457 -17.54 20.87 5.21
N ALA A 458 -16.74 19.89 4.81
CA ALA A 458 -17.11 18.86 3.85
C ALA A 458 -17.31 17.49 4.50
N VAL A 459 -18.17 16.66 3.89
CA VAL A 459 -18.22 15.23 4.23
C VAL A 459 -17.07 14.53 3.52
N ILE A 460 -16.08 14.06 4.28
CA ILE A 460 -14.80 13.53 3.76
C ILE A 460 -14.71 11.99 3.75
N GLU A 461 -15.64 11.32 4.42
CA GLU A 461 -15.79 9.87 4.40
C GLU A 461 -17.27 9.52 4.59
N TRP A 462 -17.77 8.57 3.81
CA TRP A 462 -19.14 8.06 3.92
C TRP A 462 -19.13 6.56 3.65
N ASP A 463 -19.15 5.80 4.73
CA ASP A 463 -19.02 4.35 4.72
C ASP A 463 -20.39 3.66 4.72
N LEU A 464 -20.49 2.60 3.94
CA LEU A 464 -21.63 1.68 3.88
C LEU A 464 -21.17 0.30 4.35
N TYR A 465 -21.57 -0.12 5.55
CA TYR A 465 -21.19 -1.41 6.11
C TYR A 465 -21.78 -2.63 5.38
N PRO A 466 -23.04 -2.62 4.87
CA PRO A 466 -23.59 -3.75 4.14
C PRO A 466 -22.77 -4.13 2.89
N SER A 467 -22.39 -3.14 2.10
CA SER A 467 -21.60 -3.31 0.87
C SER A 467 -20.09 -3.19 1.08
N ALA A 468 -19.65 -2.86 2.30
CA ALA A 468 -18.27 -2.59 2.66
C ALA A 468 -17.60 -1.62 1.67
N THR A 469 -18.22 -0.46 1.49
CA THR A 469 -17.80 0.56 0.52
C THR A 469 -17.74 1.93 1.18
N ASN A 470 -16.63 2.64 1.01
CA ASN A 470 -16.56 4.08 1.20
C ASN A 470 -16.96 4.77 -0.11
N LEU A 471 -17.97 5.65 -0.09
CA LEU A 471 -18.43 6.42 -1.25
C LEU A 471 -17.45 7.51 -1.67
N ILE A 472 -16.61 7.97 -0.74
CA ILE A 472 -15.65 9.06 -0.90
C ILE A 472 -14.23 8.50 -0.96
N ASP A 473 -14.08 7.28 -1.50
CA ASP A 473 -12.81 6.68 -1.92
C ASP A 473 -12.26 7.39 -3.17
N THR A 474 -11.88 8.65 -2.98
CA THR A 474 -11.47 9.60 -4.01
C THR A 474 -10.03 10.05 -3.76
N LEU A 475 -9.43 10.71 -4.76
CA LEU A 475 -8.08 11.26 -4.65
C LEU A 475 -8.02 12.65 -5.30
N ALA A 476 -7.47 13.61 -4.57
CA ALA A 476 -7.16 14.92 -5.12
C ALA A 476 -6.01 14.84 -6.13
N ARG A 477 -6.08 15.64 -7.20
CA ARG A 477 -5.04 15.73 -8.22
C ARG A 477 -3.87 16.51 -7.65
N ARG A 478 -2.69 15.88 -7.58
CA ARG A 478 -1.50 16.46 -6.95
C ARG A 478 -0.33 16.57 -7.91
N PRO A 479 0.57 17.55 -7.70
CA PRO A 479 1.81 17.62 -8.45
C PRO A 479 2.75 16.48 -8.04
N GLU A 480 3.15 15.67 -9.02
CA GLU A 480 4.22 14.67 -8.88
C GLU A 480 5.52 15.14 -9.54
N ALA A 481 6.66 14.66 -9.03
CA ALA A 481 7.98 15.10 -9.49
C ALA A 481 8.21 14.79 -10.98
N GLU A 482 7.69 13.65 -11.44
CA GLU A 482 7.81 13.14 -12.79
C GLU A 482 6.91 13.87 -13.81
N HIS A 483 5.92 14.67 -13.37
CA HIS A 483 5.10 15.49 -14.27
C HIS A 483 5.94 16.47 -15.11
N ASP A 484 7.03 17.00 -14.54
CA ASP A 484 7.94 17.88 -15.28
C ASP A 484 8.68 17.12 -16.39
N ALA A 485 9.05 15.85 -16.13
CA ALA A 485 9.70 15.00 -17.13
C ALA A 485 8.72 14.71 -18.28
N LEU A 486 7.46 14.42 -17.98
CA LEU A 486 6.40 14.25 -18.97
C LEU A 486 6.21 15.50 -19.83
N ARG A 487 6.05 16.68 -19.22
CA ARG A 487 5.91 17.96 -19.94
C ARG A 487 7.08 18.22 -20.89
N ARG A 488 8.32 18.00 -20.44
CA ARG A 488 9.52 18.19 -21.27
C ARG A 488 9.59 17.16 -22.41
N ALA A 489 9.29 15.89 -22.13
CA ALA A 489 9.32 14.84 -23.12
C ALA A 489 8.27 15.07 -24.23
N GLU A 490 7.05 15.50 -23.87
CA GLU A 490 6.01 15.82 -24.86
C GLU A 490 6.41 17.03 -25.72
N LYS A 491 6.93 18.10 -25.09
CA LYS A 491 7.40 19.30 -25.80
C LYS A 491 8.53 18.99 -26.79
N THR A 492 9.40 18.03 -26.46
CA THR A 492 10.55 17.65 -27.30
C THR A 492 10.27 16.48 -28.25
N GLY A 493 9.04 15.94 -28.26
CA GLY A 493 8.66 14.81 -29.11
C GLY A 493 9.32 13.47 -28.72
N LYS A 494 9.83 13.35 -27.49
CA LYS A 494 10.60 12.20 -27.00
C LYS A 494 9.80 11.19 -26.18
N VAL A 495 8.48 11.38 -26.04
CA VAL A 495 7.61 10.38 -25.38
C VAL A 495 7.45 9.15 -26.27
N LEU A 496 7.75 7.99 -25.70
CA LEU A 496 7.53 6.70 -26.34
C LEU A 496 6.09 6.22 -26.04
N VAL A 497 5.33 5.91 -27.09
CA VAL A 497 3.93 5.43 -27.00
C VAL A 497 3.76 4.16 -27.83
N GLY A 498 3.02 3.18 -27.32
CA GLY A 498 2.74 1.92 -28.01
C GLY A 498 4.00 1.07 -28.28
N LYS A 499 4.06 0.40 -29.44
CA LYS A 499 5.14 -0.56 -29.81
C LYS A 499 6.57 0.01 -29.72
N SER A 500 6.74 1.33 -29.83
CA SER A 500 8.04 2.00 -29.68
C SER A 500 8.56 1.97 -28.24
N ALA A 501 7.69 1.80 -27.24
CA ALA A 501 8.05 1.60 -25.84
C ALA A 501 8.53 0.17 -25.57
N ASP A 502 7.92 -0.83 -26.20
CA ASP A 502 8.23 -2.26 -26.00
C ASP A 502 9.60 -2.67 -26.57
N ALA A 503 10.07 -2.00 -27.62
CA ALA A 503 11.35 -2.29 -28.27
C ALA A 503 12.58 -1.73 -27.51
N ALA A 504 12.38 -0.86 -26.51
CA ALA A 504 13.47 -0.30 -25.73
C ALA A 504 13.83 -1.25 -24.57
N SER A 505 14.94 -2.00 -24.72
CA SER A 505 15.47 -2.91 -23.69
C SER A 505 16.22 -2.22 -22.54
N LYS A 506 16.24 -0.88 -22.52
CA LYS A 506 16.85 -0.08 -21.47
C LYS A 506 15.89 0.03 -20.28
N SER A 507 16.47 0.07 -19.07
CA SER A 507 15.76 0.16 -17.78
C SER A 507 14.58 1.13 -17.82
N ILE A 508 13.49 0.81 -17.09
CA ILE A 508 12.28 1.64 -16.97
C ILE A 508 12.57 3.07 -16.48
N HIS A 509 13.74 3.29 -15.85
CA HIS A 509 14.17 4.59 -15.34
C HIS A 509 14.80 5.54 -16.39
N GLU A 510 15.16 5.05 -17.59
CA GLU A 510 15.93 5.84 -18.57
C GLU A 510 15.08 6.54 -19.66
N ALA A 511 13.82 6.12 -19.87
CA ALA A 511 12.98 6.64 -20.95
C ALA A 511 11.56 7.01 -20.47
N VAL A 512 11.05 8.17 -20.90
CA VAL A 512 9.66 8.58 -20.63
C VAL A 512 8.71 7.86 -21.58
N ARG A 513 7.98 6.89 -21.03
CA ARG A 513 6.95 6.10 -21.72
C ARG A 513 5.57 6.64 -21.33
N ALA A 514 4.60 6.54 -22.24
CA ALA A 514 3.21 6.84 -21.94
C ALA A 514 2.27 5.93 -22.73
N LYS A 515 1.11 5.59 -22.15
CA LYS A 515 0.05 4.83 -22.84
C LYS A 515 -0.68 5.67 -23.88
N GLU A 516 -0.73 6.99 -23.68
CA GLU A 516 -1.34 7.93 -24.62
C GLU A 516 -0.58 9.26 -24.68
N ARG A 517 -0.86 10.07 -25.71
CA ARG A 517 -0.27 11.41 -25.89
C ARG A 517 -1.19 12.48 -25.33
N GLY A 518 -0.60 13.60 -24.93
CA GLY A 518 -1.34 14.78 -24.47
C GLY A 518 -1.72 14.71 -22.99
N LEU A 519 -1.12 13.80 -22.23
CA LEU A 519 -1.36 13.67 -20.79
C LEU A 519 -1.01 14.95 -20.03
N SER A 520 -0.04 15.74 -20.50
CA SER A 520 0.30 17.02 -19.85
C SER A 520 -0.83 18.06 -19.87
N LYS A 521 -1.84 17.88 -20.75
CA LYS A 521 -3.03 18.73 -20.81
C LYS A 521 -4.05 18.40 -19.72
N LEU A 522 -3.95 17.22 -19.11
CA LEU A 522 -4.81 16.77 -18.02
C LEU A 522 -4.23 17.12 -16.64
N LEU A 523 -3.03 17.70 -16.60
CA LEU A 523 -2.35 18.07 -15.36
C LEU A 523 -2.97 19.34 -14.76
N GLU A 524 -4.01 19.12 -13.96
CA GLU A 524 -4.63 20.07 -13.04
C GLU A 524 -4.34 19.63 -11.60
N TYR A 525 -4.30 20.57 -10.65
CA TYR A 525 -4.02 20.28 -9.26
C TYR A 525 -5.08 20.90 -8.35
N ASP A 526 -5.56 20.11 -7.39
CA ASP A 526 -6.60 20.53 -6.47
C ASP A 526 -5.99 21.17 -5.20
N PRO A 527 -6.66 22.20 -4.63
CA PRO A 527 -6.16 22.89 -3.44
C PRO A 527 -6.40 22.10 -2.14
N ALA A 528 -7.32 21.14 -2.15
CA ALA A 528 -7.70 20.32 -1.01
C ALA A 528 -8.15 18.91 -1.46
N ARG A 529 -8.48 18.04 -0.49
CA ARG A 529 -9.12 16.74 -0.76
C ARG A 529 -10.39 16.93 -1.59
N ARG A 530 -10.76 15.91 -2.37
CA ARG A 530 -12.06 15.86 -3.04
C ARG A 530 -13.06 15.16 -2.15
N ALA A 531 -14.22 15.76 -1.96
CA ALA A 531 -15.18 15.35 -0.94
C ALA A 531 -16.62 15.64 -1.38
N PHE A 532 -17.57 15.39 -0.48
CA PHE A 532 -18.97 15.77 -0.67
C PHE A 532 -19.24 17.18 -0.14
N PHE A 533 -20.14 17.88 -0.83
CA PHE A 533 -20.60 19.21 -0.49
C PHE A 533 -19.47 20.26 -0.42
N GLN A 534 -18.54 20.28 -1.37
CA GLN A 534 -17.51 21.32 -1.43
C GLN A 534 -17.99 22.53 -2.23
N ASP A 535 -17.81 23.71 -1.65
CA ASP A 535 -18.56 24.89 -2.04
C ASP A 535 -17.69 25.89 -2.82
N SER A 536 -18.26 26.51 -3.85
CA SER A 536 -17.65 27.61 -4.57
C SER A 536 -18.70 28.61 -5.01
N PHE A 537 -18.30 29.85 -5.25
CA PHE A 537 -19.20 30.86 -5.80
C PHE A 537 -18.51 31.81 -6.77
N LYS A 538 -19.28 32.41 -7.67
CA LYS A 538 -18.80 33.39 -8.63
C LYS A 538 -19.80 34.54 -8.76
N ALA A 539 -19.35 35.76 -8.46
CA ALA A 539 -20.12 36.98 -8.67
C ALA A 539 -19.66 37.70 -9.95
N GLY A 540 -20.60 38.00 -10.84
CA GLY A 540 -20.34 38.70 -12.10
C GLY A 540 -19.23 38.06 -12.95
N ARG A 541 -18.24 38.86 -13.35
CA ARG A 541 -17.12 38.43 -14.22
C ARG A 541 -15.86 38.01 -13.46
N ALA A 542 -15.89 38.01 -12.12
CA ALA A 542 -14.74 37.60 -11.33
C ALA A 542 -14.41 36.11 -11.51
N ASP A 543 -13.22 35.70 -11.07
CA ASP A 543 -12.89 34.29 -10.93
C ASP A 543 -13.75 33.66 -9.81
N ALA A 544 -14.00 32.36 -9.92
CA ALA A 544 -14.73 31.64 -8.88
C ALA A 544 -13.88 31.58 -7.60
N VAL A 545 -14.51 31.85 -6.46
CA VAL A 545 -13.93 31.61 -5.15
C VAL A 545 -14.22 30.17 -4.76
N ASP A 546 -13.17 29.39 -4.54
CA ASP A 546 -13.25 28.01 -4.06
C ASP A 546 -13.05 28.00 -2.54
N LEU A 547 -14.00 27.41 -1.81
CA LEU A 547 -13.97 27.32 -0.35
C LEU A 547 -13.46 25.96 0.15
N ALA A 548 -13.05 25.05 -0.75
CA ALA A 548 -12.63 23.69 -0.40
C ALA A 548 -11.45 23.64 0.58
N ALA A 549 -10.56 24.64 0.57
CA ALA A 549 -9.40 24.73 1.46
C ALA A 549 -9.63 25.60 2.70
N GLU A 550 -10.76 26.29 2.79
CA GLU A 550 -11.08 27.21 3.90
C GLU A 550 -11.49 26.45 5.16
N ILE A 551 -11.12 26.96 6.33
CA ILE A 551 -11.43 26.33 7.62
C ILE A 551 -12.72 26.92 8.18
N TYR A 552 -13.78 26.11 8.22
CA TYR A 552 -15.08 26.51 8.75
C TYR A 552 -15.09 26.44 10.29
N SER A 553 -15.89 27.29 10.93
CA SER A 553 -16.32 27.02 12.31
C SER A 553 -17.31 25.85 12.32
N LEU A 554 -17.36 25.07 13.40
CA LEU A 554 -18.25 23.91 13.52
C LEU A 554 -18.97 23.91 14.87
N SER A 555 -20.30 23.86 14.83
CA SER A 555 -21.17 23.75 16.02
C SER A 555 -22.11 22.55 15.89
N PRO A 556 -21.87 21.44 16.62
CA PRO A 556 -22.71 20.25 16.56
C PRO A 556 -23.96 20.38 17.44
N GLN A 557 -25.10 19.96 16.92
CA GLN A 557 -26.37 19.77 17.65
C GLN A 557 -26.80 18.31 17.54
N ARG A 558 -26.83 17.61 18.68
CA ARG A 558 -27.13 16.18 18.73
C ARG A 558 -28.59 15.95 19.06
N GLU A 559 -29.23 15.09 18.27
CA GLU A 559 -30.52 14.48 18.57
C GLU A 559 -30.32 12.96 18.74
N ALA A 560 -31.35 12.21 19.13
CA ALA A 560 -31.20 10.79 19.50
C ALA A 560 -30.59 9.90 18.39
N ARG A 561 -31.00 10.08 17.13
CA ARG A 561 -30.53 9.29 15.96
C ARG A 561 -30.09 10.14 14.77
N THR A 562 -29.99 11.44 15.00
CA THR A 562 -29.69 12.45 14.00
C THR A 562 -28.68 13.41 14.59
N VAL A 563 -27.75 13.88 13.78
CA VAL A 563 -26.90 15.03 14.13
C VAL A 563 -27.05 16.11 13.08
N SER A 564 -27.14 17.35 13.54
CA SER A 564 -27.07 18.55 12.70
C SER A 564 -25.77 19.28 13.03
N LEU A 565 -24.97 19.60 12.01
CA LEU A 565 -23.69 20.27 12.14
C LEU A 565 -23.78 21.63 11.43
N THR A 566 -23.78 22.71 12.21
CA THR A 566 -23.74 24.06 11.64
C THR A 566 -22.29 24.46 11.39
N LEU A 567 -22.00 24.83 10.15
CA LEU A 567 -20.70 25.25 9.66
C LEU A 567 -20.78 26.64 9.02
N GLU A 568 -19.81 27.51 9.31
CA GLU A 568 -19.71 28.83 8.70
C GLU A 568 -18.27 29.08 8.20
N PRO A 569 -18.08 29.48 6.93
CA PRO A 569 -16.76 29.81 6.42
C PRO A 569 -16.25 31.13 7.04
N PRO A 570 -14.93 31.36 7.03
CA PRO A 570 -14.37 32.60 7.54
C PRO A 570 -14.82 33.77 6.67
N ALA A 571 -15.23 34.88 7.30
CA ALA A 571 -15.69 36.08 6.60
C ALA A 571 -14.69 36.60 5.54
N LYS A 572 -13.38 36.41 5.78
CA LYS A 572 -12.32 36.76 4.83
C LYS A 572 -12.43 36.01 3.49
N ALA A 573 -12.88 34.77 3.50
CA ALA A 573 -13.06 33.98 2.27
C ALA A 573 -14.21 34.50 1.41
N LEU A 574 -15.20 35.17 2.03
CA LEU A 574 -16.36 35.74 1.34
C LEU A 574 -16.15 37.20 0.92
N ALA A 575 -15.00 37.80 1.25
CA ALA A 575 -14.78 39.25 1.13
C ALA A 575 -14.82 39.79 -0.30
N SER A 576 -14.79 38.94 -1.33
CA SER A 576 -14.98 39.35 -2.73
C SER A 576 -16.42 39.77 -3.04
N VAL A 577 -17.38 39.42 -2.18
CA VAL A 577 -18.80 39.80 -2.28
C VAL A 577 -19.22 40.43 -0.95
N PRO A 578 -19.19 41.77 -0.82
CA PRO A 578 -19.57 42.46 0.41
C PRO A 578 -20.98 42.09 0.87
N GLY A 579 -21.17 41.88 2.17
CA GLY A 579 -22.45 41.49 2.76
C GLY A 579 -22.81 40.00 2.62
N LEU A 580 -22.08 39.21 1.83
CA LEU A 580 -22.38 37.78 1.69
C LEU A 580 -22.05 37.02 2.98
N GLY A 581 -23.06 36.32 3.51
CA GLY A 581 -22.89 35.29 4.52
C GLY A 581 -23.31 33.92 3.98
N ILE A 582 -22.57 32.88 4.36
CA ILE A 582 -22.91 31.49 4.05
C ILE A 582 -23.00 30.72 5.36
N ARG A 583 -24.11 30.05 5.59
CA ARG A 583 -24.24 29.05 6.65
C ARG A 583 -24.58 27.71 6.01
N LYS A 584 -23.94 26.66 6.50
CA LYS A 584 -24.11 25.28 6.04
C LYS A 584 -24.56 24.43 7.21
N ASP A 585 -25.65 23.69 7.04
CA ASP A 585 -26.17 22.77 8.04
C ASP A 585 -26.14 21.35 7.46
N ILE A 586 -25.15 20.55 7.88
CA ILE A 586 -25.05 19.14 7.48
C ILE A 586 -25.86 18.29 8.44
N ARG A 587 -26.82 17.54 7.92
CA ARG A 587 -27.67 16.63 8.69
C ARG A 587 -27.33 15.19 8.37
N ILE A 588 -27.00 14.40 9.39
CA ILE A 588 -26.68 12.98 9.29
C ILE A 588 -27.69 12.18 10.10
N ALA A 589 -28.21 11.09 9.54
CA ALA A 589 -29.15 10.18 10.20
C ALA A 589 -28.73 8.71 10.05
N ASP A 590 -28.93 7.90 11.08
CA ASP A 590 -28.55 6.46 11.09
C ASP A 590 -29.40 5.62 10.10
N GLU A 591 -30.66 5.97 9.89
CA GLU A 591 -31.56 5.23 9.01
C GLU A 591 -31.10 5.35 7.55
N GLY A 592 -30.57 4.26 7.00
CA GLY A 592 -30.00 4.23 5.65
C GLY A 592 -28.76 5.11 5.47
N VAL A 593 -28.03 5.43 6.56
CA VAL A 593 -26.93 6.42 6.63
C VAL A 593 -27.14 7.57 5.65
N ALA A 594 -28.10 8.45 5.94
CA ALA A 594 -28.35 9.64 5.13
C ALA A 594 -27.42 10.77 5.58
N ALA A 595 -26.85 11.50 4.63
CA ALA A 595 -26.12 12.74 4.85
C ALA A 595 -26.55 13.77 3.81
N GLY A 596 -27.10 14.89 4.28
CA GLY A 596 -27.53 16.00 3.44
C GLY A 596 -27.02 17.33 3.97
N VAL A 597 -27.11 18.36 3.15
CA VAL A 597 -26.69 19.71 3.48
C VAL A 597 -27.79 20.71 3.13
N ARG A 598 -28.04 21.64 4.04
CA ARG A 598 -28.81 22.86 3.77
C ARG A 598 -27.88 24.05 3.80
N TYR A 599 -27.94 24.89 2.79
CA TYR A 599 -27.26 26.18 2.72
C TYR A 599 -28.25 27.29 3.00
N ARG A 600 -27.78 28.31 3.72
CA ARG A 600 -28.41 29.61 3.81
C ARG A 600 -27.42 30.66 3.34
N LEU A 601 -27.69 31.24 2.18
CA LEU A 601 -26.95 32.36 1.64
C LEU A 601 -27.68 33.64 2.06
N ARG A 602 -27.02 34.54 2.78
CA ARG A 602 -27.61 35.78 3.30
C ARG A 602 -26.91 37.00 2.72
N ASN A 603 -27.66 38.10 2.62
CA ASN A 603 -27.14 39.42 2.28
C ASN A 603 -27.29 40.35 3.49
N ASP A 604 -26.19 40.54 4.20
CA ASP A 604 -26.06 41.46 5.33
C ASP A 604 -25.60 42.86 4.87
N GLY A 605 -25.62 43.14 3.55
CA GLY A 605 -25.21 44.39 2.93
C GLY A 605 -26.39 45.23 2.42
N GLU A 606 -26.07 46.37 1.78
CA GLU A 606 -27.06 47.35 1.30
C GLU A 606 -27.41 47.20 -0.19
N GLU A 607 -26.64 46.41 -0.95
CA GLU A 607 -26.85 46.18 -2.39
C GLU A 607 -27.28 44.73 -2.65
N THR A 608 -28.12 44.51 -3.67
CA THR A 608 -28.54 43.17 -4.09
C THR A 608 -27.33 42.34 -4.53
N ILE A 609 -27.22 41.10 -4.04
CA ILE A 609 -26.15 40.17 -4.40
C ILE A 609 -26.63 39.22 -5.50
N GLU A 610 -25.94 39.21 -6.63
CA GLU A 610 -26.11 38.22 -7.70
C GLU A 610 -24.87 37.34 -7.81
N LEU A 611 -25.03 36.02 -7.66
CA LEU A 611 -23.93 35.07 -7.81
C LEU A 611 -24.38 33.69 -8.31
N ALA A 612 -23.45 32.96 -8.90
CA ALA A 612 -23.58 31.52 -9.11
C ALA A 612 -22.94 30.80 -7.92
N PHE A 613 -23.74 30.05 -7.14
CA PHE A 613 -23.27 29.19 -6.06
C PHE A 613 -23.24 27.75 -6.54
N THR A 614 -22.14 27.04 -6.31
CA THR A 614 -21.96 25.64 -6.70
C THR A 614 -21.55 24.80 -5.51
N SER A 615 -22.30 23.74 -5.24
CA SER A 615 -21.89 22.66 -4.33
C SER A 615 -21.47 21.45 -5.15
N THR A 616 -20.32 20.87 -4.82
CA THR A 616 -19.70 19.77 -5.56
C THR A 616 -19.60 18.52 -4.70
N SER A 617 -20.00 17.37 -5.23
CA SER A 617 -19.87 16.06 -4.58
C SER A 617 -19.07 15.09 -5.44
N ASN A 618 -18.05 14.45 -4.85
CA ASN A 618 -17.14 13.54 -5.55
C ASN A 618 -17.37 12.10 -5.10
N VAL A 619 -17.68 11.19 -6.03
CA VAL A 619 -18.00 9.78 -5.76
C VAL A 619 -16.91 8.86 -6.32
N GLY A 620 -16.36 7.98 -5.47
CA GLY A 620 -15.37 6.97 -5.85
C GLY A 620 -16.00 5.76 -6.55
N LEU A 621 -15.89 5.70 -7.87
CA LEU A 621 -16.24 4.53 -8.69
C LEU A 621 -14.96 3.84 -9.19
N LEU A 622 -15.05 2.58 -9.60
CA LEU A 622 -13.87 1.81 -10.02
C LEU A 622 -13.46 2.05 -11.48
N SER A 623 -14.39 2.49 -12.33
CA SER A 623 -14.15 2.70 -13.75
C SER A 623 -15.07 3.77 -14.32
N GLU A 624 -14.61 4.50 -15.33
CA GLU A 624 -15.45 5.47 -16.02
C GLU A 624 -16.43 4.83 -17.04
N ASN A 625 -16.24 3.55 -17.40
CA ASN A 625 -16.94 2.91 -18.52
C ASN A 625 -17.73 1.64 -18.15
N ASP A 626 -17.78 1.24 -16.88
CA ASP A 626 -18.50 0.03 -16.49
C ASP A 626 -20.01 0.21 -16.69
N SER A 627 -20.65 -0.70 -17.43
CA SER A 627 -22.09 -0.66 -17.69
C SER A 627 -22.94 -0.97 -16.45
N GLY A 628 -22.35 -1.58 -15.42
CA GLY A 628 -22.97 -1.79 -14.12
C GLY A 628 -23.05 -0.53 -13.26
N ASP A 629 -22.28 0.51 -13.60
CA ASP A 629 -22.25 1.78 -12.87
C ASP A 629 -22.94 2.87 -13.71
N THR A 630 -24.08 3.37 -13.23
CA THR A 630 -24.92 4.29 -14.00
C THR A 630 -25.32 5.52 -13.21
N ILE A 631 -25.31 6.67 -13.89
CA ILE A 631 -25.69 7.97 -13.35
C ILE A 631 -26.94 8.46 -14.05
N THR A 632 -27.97 8.79 -13.29
CA THR A 632 -29.26 9.23 -13.79
C THR A 632 -29.59 10.62 -13.25
N ILE A 633 -29.96 11.55 -14.15
CA ILE A 633 -30.39 12.91 -13.82
C ILE A 633 -31.65 13.22 -14.61
N GLY A 634 -32.79 13.27 -13.92
CA GLY A 634 -34.11 13.33 -14.57
C GLY A 634 -34.31 12.13 -15.52
N THR A 635 -34.52 12.38 -16.81
CA THR A 635 -34.68 11.33 -17.83
C THR A 635 -33.38 10.91 -18.51
N ARG A 636 -32.25 11.56 -18.19
CA ARG A 636 -30.95 11.25 -18.80
C ARG A 636 -30.21 10.21 -17.98
N LYS A 637 -29.65 9.21 -18.65
CA LYS A 637 -28.82 8.17 -18.05
C LYS A 637 -27.46 8.12 -18.75
N THR A 638 -26.38 8.01 -17.99
CA THR A 638 -25.00 8.01 -18.48
C THR A 638 -24.10 7.09 -17.64
N THR A 639 -22.83 6.98 -18.03
CA THR A 639 -21.74 6.40 -17.23
C THR A 639 -20.79 7.51 -16.80
N ALA A 640 -19.90 7.24 -15.84
CA ALA A 640 -19.03 8.29 -15.26
C ALA A 640 -18.08 8.94 -16.28
N GLY A 641 -17.70 8.22 -17.33
CA GLY A 641 -16.81 8.70 -18.40
C GLY A 641 -17.47 9.62 -19.42
N LYS A 642 -18.79 9.79 -19.38
CA LYS A 642 -19.54 10.62 -20.32
C LYS A 642 -20.18 11.80 -19.60
N PRO A 643 -19.55 12.99 -19.66
CA PRO A 643 -20.08 14.19 -19.04
C PRO A 643 -21.48 14.51 -19.54
N ILE A 644 -22.35 14.95 -18.63
CA ILE A 644 -23.67 15.47 -18.96
C ILE A 644 -23.94 16.73 -18.15
N GLU A 645 -24.74 17.61 -18.73
CA GLU A 645 -25.28 18.78 -18.07
C GLU A 645 -26.81 18.78 -18.24
N VAL A 646 -27.52 19.01 -17.15
CA VAL A 646 -28.98 19.04 -17.08
C VAL A 646 -29.42 20.28 -16.33
N LYS A 647 -30.15 21.16 -17.02
CA LYS A 647 -30.81 22.31 -16.40
C LYS A 647 -32.00 21.85 -15.57
N ASN A 648 -32.22 22.47 -14.42
CA ASN A 648 -33.32 22.17 -13.50
C ASN A 648 -33.33 20.69 -13.05
N GLY A 649 -32.16 20.12 -12.78
CA GLY A 649 -32.03 18.80 -12.17
C GLY A 649 -32.42 18.85 -10.68
N GLY A 650 -33.50 18.16 -10.33
CA GLY A 650 -33.97 18.02 -8.95
C GLY A 650 -33.48 16.74 -8.25
N GLU A 651 -32.83 15.84 -8.97
CA GLU A 651 -32.34 14.57 -8.43
C GLU A 651 -31.18 14.02 -9.27
N VAL A 652 -30.20 13.43 -8.58
CA VAL A 652 -29.13 12.62 -9.18
C VAL A 652 -29.12 11.26 -8.51
N VAL A 653 -29.17 10.18 -9.29
CA VAL A 653 -29.05 8.80 -8.82
C VAL A 653 -27.80 8.17 -9.38
N VAL A 654 -26.91 7.68 -8.51
CA VAL A 654 -25.74 6.89 -8.85
C VAL A 654 -25.99 5.46 -8.40
N HIS A 655 -26.19 4.56 -9.36
CA HIS A 655 -26.24 3.12 -9.12
C HIS A 655 -24.86 2.54 -9.41
N SER A 656 -24.27 1.81 -8.46
CA SER A 656 -23.05 1.03 -8.69
C SER A 656 -23.28 -0.45 -8.47
N GLY A 657 -23.37 -1.19 -9.57
CA GLY A 657 -23.38 -2.65 -9.55
C GLY A 657 -22.02 -3.24 -9.18
N THR A 658 -20.92 -2.54 -9.46
CA THR A 658 -19.56 -3.01 -9.15
C THR A 658 -19.19 -2.87 -7.67
N ARG A 659 -19.76 -1.87 -6.99
CA ARG A 659 -19.54 -1.58 -5.55
C ARG A 659 -20.78 -1.87 -4.69
N HIS A 660 -21.85 -2.39 -5.29
CA HIS A 660 -23.08 -2.83 -4.62
C HIS A 660 -23.78 -1.74 -3.79
N TYR A 661 -23.97 -0.54 -4.37
CA TYR A 661 -24.72 0.54 -3.69
C TYR A 661 -25.56 1.39 -4.65
N ASP A 662 -26.53 2.09 -4.06
CA ASP A 662 -27.30 3.16 -4.69
C ASP A 662 -27.17 4.45 -3.87
N LEU A 663 -26.83 5.56 -4.52
CA LEU A 663 -26.77 6.90 -3.93
C LEU A 663 -27.78 7.81 -4.64
N THR A 664 -28.64 8.45 -3.88
CA THR A 664 -29.57 9.47 -4.38
C THR A 664 -29.26 10.82 -3.73
N LEU A 665 -29.08 11.86 -4.55
CA LEU A 665 -28.96 13.25 -4.16
C LEU A 665 -30.20 14.01 -4.65
N ALA A 666 -31.15 14.29 -3.77
CA ALA A 666 -32.30 15.13 -4.06
C ALA A 666 -31.94 16.61 -3.87
N ILE A 667 -32.29 17.47 -4.82
CA ILE A 667 -31.80 18.85 -4.94
C ILE A 667 -32.99 19.81 -4.94
N GLU A 668 -33.01 20.74 -3.99
CA GLU A 668 -34.13 21.67 -3.79
C GLU A 668 -33.64 23.09 -3.47
N PRO A 669 -34.02 24.13 -4.25
CA PRO A 669 -34.71 24.05 -5.53
C PRO A 669 -33.85 23.33 -6.60
N PRO A 670 -34.44 22.85 -7.71
CA PRO A 670 -33.67 22.22 -8.79
C PRO A 670 -32.53 23.12 -9.31
N ALA A 671 -31.38 22.51 -9.60
CA ALA A 671 -30.16 23.21 -9.99
C ALA A 671 -29.76 22.96 -11.44
N LEU A 672 -28.76 23.69 -11.94
CA LEU A 672 -27.95 23.18 -13.04
C LEU A 672 -27.07 22.06 -12.50
N VAL A 673 -27.27 20.83 -12.98
CA VAL A 673 -26.47 19.68 -12.56
C VAL A 673 -25.51 19.30 -13.68
N SER A 674 -24.23 19.19 -13.34
CA SER A 674 -23.18 18.71 -14.23
C SER A 674 -22.48 17.49 -13.63
N THR A 675 -22.07 16.55 -14.48
CA THR A 675 -21.22 15.44 -14.06
C THR A 675 -20.02 15.33 -14.97
N LYS A 676 -18.85 15.01 -14.43
CA LYS A 676 -17.65 14.72 -15.23
C LYS A 676 -16.71 13.75 -14.51
N PRO A 677 -15.93 12.95 -15.26
CA PRO A 677 -14.88 12.15 -14.66
C PRO A 677 -13.71 13.05 -14.23
N VAL A 678 -13.06 12.68 -13.13
CA VAL A 678 -11.80 13.27 -12.69
C VAL A 678 -10.71 12.24 -12.86
N TYR A 679 -9.61 12.67 -13.49
CA TYR A 679 -8.45 11.84 -13.73
C TYR A 679 -7.23 12.38 -12.98
N ALA A 680 -6.42 11.47 -12.46
CA ALA A 680 -5.02 11.73 -12.16
C ALA A 680 -4.16 11.33 -13.36
N VAL A 681 -2.96 11.91 -13.45
CA VAL A 681 -1.90 11.42 -14.33
C VAL A 681 -0.86 10.81 -13.41
N SER A 682 -0.52 9.55 -13.64
CA SER A 682 0.44 8.83 -12.80
C SER A 682 1.36 7.98 -13.68
N ASN A 683 2.56 7.73 -13.20
CA ASN A 683 3.51 6.85 -13.87
C ASN A 683 3.40 5.42 -13.32
N SER A 684 3.48 4.44 -14.21
CA SER A 684 3.51 3.02 -13.88
C SER A 684 4.77 2.37 -14.47
N GLU A 685 5.00 1.09 -14.20
CA GLU A 685 6.01 0.29 -14.89
C GLU A 685 5.81 0.26 -16.42
N ASN A 686 4.57 0.48 -16.88
CA ASN A 686 4.20 0.57 -18.29
C ASN A 686 4.21 1.99 -18.86
N GLY A 687 4.64 2.98 -18.06
CA GLY A 687 4.69 4.40 -18.40
C GLY A 687 3.49 5.20 -17.90
N PHE A 688 3.48 6.49 -18.23
CA PHE A 688 2.44 7.44 -17.85
C PHE A 688 1.07 7.08 -18.44
N GLU A 689 0.04 7.21 -17.63
CA GLU A 689 -1.34 7.07 -18.06
C GLU A 689 -2.25 8.03 -17.28
N ARG A 690 -3.44 8.28 -17.82
CA ARG A 690 -4.52 8.84 -17.03
C ARG A 690 -5.18 7.71 -16.24
N ILE A 691 -5.48 7.96 -14.98
CA ILE A 691 -6.19 7.04 -14.11
C ILE A 691 -7.47 7.73 -13.66
N TYR A 692 -8.61 7.06 -13.85
CA TYR A 692 -9.88 7.53 -13.34
C TYR A 692 -9.91 7.41 -11.83
N GLU A 693 -10.23 8.50 -11.13
CA GLU A 693 -10.21 8.55 -9.66
C GLU A 693 -11.61 8.67 -9.07
N GLN A 694 -12.47 9.51 -9.68
CA GLN A 694 -13.82 9.74 -9.20
C GLN A 694 -14.74 10.39 -10.24
N LEU A 695 -16.03 10.34 -9.97
CA LEU A 695 -17.07 11.16 -10.60
C LEU A 695 -17.23 12.46 -9.80
N GLU A 696 -17.11 13.61 -10.46
CA GLU A 696 -17.53 14.90 -9.90
C GLU A 696 -18.98 15.18 -10.30
N ILE A 697 -19.82 15.57 -9.34
CA ILE A 697 -21.20 16.01 -9.52
C ILE A 697 -21.30 17.45 -8.99
N GLY A 698 -21.51 18.43 -9.88
CA GLY A 698 -21.67 19.83 -9.51
C GLY A 698 -23.13 20.27 -9.60
N MET A 699 -23.64 20.90 -8.55
CA MET A 699 -24.98 21.48 -8.47
C MET A 699 -24.86 22.99 -8.35
N THR A 700 -25.26 23.72 -9.39
CA THR A 700 -25.10 25.18 -9.49
C THR A 700 -26.46 25.89 -9.50
N TRP A 701 -26.60 26.91 -8.65
CA TRP A 701 -27.73 27.82 -8.60
C TRP A 701 -27.26 29.23 -8.92
N ASN A 702 -27.98 29.92 -9.80
CA ASN A 702 -27.86 31.37 -9.92
C ASN A 702 -28.84 31.98 -8.92
N VAL A 703 -28.32 32.71 -7.95
CA VAL A 703 -29.10 33.30 -6.86
C VAL A 703 -29.03 34.82 -6.92
N GLU A 704 -30.14 35.43 -6.56
CA GLU A 704 -30.30 36.87 -6.37
C GLU A 704 -30.82 37.05 -4.94
N ILE A 705 -30.10 37.85 -4.14
CA ILE A 705 -30.37 38.02 -2.71
C ILE A 705 -30.48 39.52 -2.42
N GLU A 706 -31.71 39.98 -2.18
CA GLU A 706 -31.98 41.36 -1.80
C GLU A 706 -31.35 41.73 -0.45
N PRO A 707 -31.11 43.03 -0.17
CA PRO A 707 -30.65 43.49 1.14
C PRO A 707 -31.49 42.93 2.30
N ASP A 708 -30.83 42.51 3.38
CA ASP A 708 -31.43 41.80 4.52
C ASP A 708 -32.16 40.48 4.17
N GLY A 709 -32.00 40.00 2.94
CA GLY A 709 -32.61 38.79 2.40
C GLY A 709 -31.76 37.54 2.58
N HIS A 710 -32.35 36.38 2.28
CA HIS A 710 -31.63 35.12 2.19
C HIS A 710 -32.27 34.17 1.19
N VAL A 711 -31.48 33.21 0.70
CA VAL A 711 -31.91 32.07 -0.11
C VAL A 711 -31.47 30.79 0.59
N ASP A 712 -32.39 29.84 0.68
CA ASP A 712 -32.11 28.50 1.21
C ASP A 712 -31.99 27.50 0.05
N LEU A 713 -30.96 26.66 0.08
CA LEU A 713 -30.70 25.59 -0.88
C LEU A 713 -30.50 24.29 -0.10
N GLU A 714 -30.91 23.14 -0.63
CA GLU A 714 -30.80 21.86 0.04
C GLU A 714 -30.38 20.75 -0.93
N ILE A 715 -29.45 19.91 -0.47
CA ILE A 715 -29.13 18.63 -1.10
C ILE A 715 -29.32 17.54 -0.04
N ARG A 716 -30.29 16.65 -0.25
CA ARG A 716 -30.53 15.49 0.63
C ARG A 716 -29.89 14.25 0.00
N GLY A 717 -28.85 13.71 0.65
CA GLY A 717 -28.19 12.48 0.22
C GLY A 717 -28.69 11.27 1.00
N THR A 718 -29.03 10.19 0.30
CA THR A 718 -29.34 8.87 0.88
C THR A 718 -28.54 7.80 0.15
N ALA A 719 -27.89 6.92 0.90
CA ALA A 719 -27.04 5.88 0.33
C ALA A 719 -27.39 4.50 0.89
N ILE A 720 -27.66 3.54 0.01
CA ILE A 720 -28.07 2.19 0.39
C ILE A 720 -27.04 1.20 -0.16
N GLY A 721 -26.36 0.50 0.75
CA GLY A 721 -25.48 -0.62 0.39
C GLY A 721 -26.25 -1.94 0.37
N GLN A 722 -25.97 -2.79 -0.61
CA GLN A 722 -26.47 -4.16 -0.65
C GLN A 722 -25.54 -5.07 0.15
N MET A 723 -26.11 -6.03 0.88
CA MET A 723 -25.32 -6.94 1.71
C MET A 723 -24.42 -7.82 0.85
N VAL A 724 -23.11 -7.70 1.03
CA VAL A 724 -22.15 -8.64 0.47
C VAL A 724 -21.83 -9.67 1.56
N GLU A 725 -22.10 -10.95 1.28
CA GLU A 725 -21.77 -12.01 2.23
C GLU A 725 -20.26 -12.00 2.52
N PRO A 726 -19.86 -12.15 3.79
CA PRO A 726 -18.45 -12.26 4.12
C PRO A 726 -17.88 -13.50 3.43
N GLU A 727 -16.86 -13.33 2.58
CA GLU A 727 -16.07 -14.46 2.10
C GLU A 727 -15.52 -15.21 3.31
N VAL A 728 -16.09 -16.36 3.64
CA VAL A 728 -15.55 -17.22 4.67
C VAL A 728 -14.20 -17.71 4.16
N MET A 729 -13.11 -17.16 4.67
CA MET A 729 -11.78 -17.75 4.48
C MET A 729 -11.81 -19.15 5.09
N ARG A 730 -12.12 -20.16 4.26
CA ARG A 730 -12.08 -21.55 4.68
C ARG A 730 -10.64 -21.84 5.10
N GLN A 731 -10.43 -22.09 6.39
CA GLN A 731 -9.20 -22.70 6.87
C GLN A 731 -8.99 -23.97 6.05
N THR A 732 -7.81 -24.09 5.45
CA THR A 732 -7.38 -25.27 4.70
C THR A 732 -7.58 -26.50 5.58
N ALA A 733 -8.62 -27.29 5.29
CA ALA A 733 -8.88 -28.51 6.00
C ALA A 733 -7.66 -29.43 5.80
N ARG A 734 -6.96 -29.75 6.89
CA ARG A 734 -5.95 -30.82 6.92
C ARG A 734 -6.59 -32.09 6.35
N ARG A 735 -6.27 -32.45 5.10
CA ARG A 735 -6.47 -33.82 4.61
C ARG A 735 -5.52 -34.71 5.40
N ARG A 736 -5.99 -35.26 6.53
CA ARG A 736 -5.35 -36.42 7.14
C ARG A 736 -5.37 -37.53 6.09
N LYS A 737 -4.22 -37.85 5.51
CA LYS A 737 -4.02 -39.13 4.80
C LYS A 737 -4.35 -40.24 5.80
N ALA A 738 -5.44 -40.95 5.57
CA ALA A 738 -5.68 -42.21 6.25
C ALA A 738 -4.54 -43.15 5.88
N LEU A 739 -3.76 -43.57 6.89
CA LEU A 739 -2.79 -44.65 6.76
C LEU A 739 -3.56 -45.92 6.39
N ALA A 740 -3.38 -46.39 5.15
CA ALA A 740 -3.90 -47.68 4.72
C ALA A 740 -3.19 -48.79 5.52
N THR A 741 -3.96 -49.54 6.28
CA THR A 741 -3.52 -50.76 6.95
C THR A 741 -3.25 -51.84 5.88
N PRO A 742 -2.13 -52.59 5.92
CA PRO A 742 -1.91 -53.67 4.96
C PRO A 742 -2.92 -54.79 5.21
N GLY A 743 -3.64 -55.18 4.14
CA GLY A 743 -4.68 -56.19 4.18
C GLY A 743 -4.14 -57.57 4.57
N LEU A 744 -4.87 -58.22 5.49
CA LEU A 744 -4.77 -59.66 5.74
C LEU A 744 -5.39 -60.42 4.58
N GLU A 745 -4.59 -61.28 3.95
CA GLU A 745 -5.04 -62.34 3.05
C GLU A 745 -5.99 -63.27 3.80
N THR A 746 -7.17 -63.52 3.24
CA THR A 746 -7.93 -64.74 3.54
C THR A 746 -8.39 -65.35 2.23
N ALA A 747 -7.72 -66.45 1.88
CA ALA A 747 -8.05 -67.34 0.79
C ALA A 747 -9.43 -67.97 1.03
N GLY A 748 -10.28 -67.94 0.00
CA GLY A 748 -11.55 -68.64 0.00
C GLY A 748 -11.37 -70.15 0.11
N ARG A 749 -12.36 -70.81 0.74
CA ARG A 749 -12.60 -72.24 0.57
C ARG A 749 -14.05 -72.50 0.15
N PRO A 750 -14.30 -73.52 -0.69
CA PRO A 750 -15.53 -73.64 -1.45
C PRO A 750 -16.59 -74.52 -0.77
N ARG A 751 -17.84 -74.28 -1.22
CA ARG A 751 -19.08 -75.06 -1.11
C ARG A 751 -19.01 -76.44 -0.42
N ARG A 752 -19.75 -76.57 0.69
CA ARG A 752 -20.99 -77.36 0.78
C ARG A 752 -21.85 -76.86 1.92
#